data_AF-A0A5C3DT93-F1
#
_entry.id   AF-A0A5C3DT93-F1
#
_cell.length_a   1.000
_cell.length_b   1.000
_cell.length_c   1.000
_cell.angle_alpha   90.00
_cell.angle_beta   90.00
_cell.angle_gamma   90.00
#
_symmetry.space_group_name_H-M   'P 1'
#
loop_
_entity.id
_entity.type
_entity.pdbx_description
1 polymer ?
#
loop_
_entity_poly.entity_id
_entity_poly.type
_entity_poly.pdbx_seq_one_letter_code
_entity_poly.pdbx_strand_id
1 'polypeptide(L)'
;MGSSSRKNEIADEATATNTSRCANDSTGSKSQPPSEAQLPSVKHETNVLSQQLGDLGSARRQDRHLADKAGILTSEEHQLGDLNVVAAYKAHFRESPFEFLQQFVAYGQGTGWRGYSNYIGAPILYNGCSEESIRAVLNSEQVQERIRKLASSRVDHLLPDQPPRSPTGPNKTQKNLAIFKERKKRQIEQQLRDEALAILQVSVARIDSLSFIKFFAATVNNILARMYHQGIHISVPQVLELRRVAAYAAERKQSILFLPCHKSHIDYLTVSWLMFRLGIALPHIIAGENLDLPVLGDVLRKGGAFFIRRTFSGDQLYPAVIKEYVETLLASGKNLECFIEGTRSRTGKLLPPKLGILKYVVEGLLNGRTDDVWICPVSLQYDSVIESETYVSELLGKPKQAESLLGLLSGSSSLLQLKMGRIDIRFDTPWSLQGFIKEQKDRRAAPGYKDETVELDPVNNEVHKVLLLKALGYRVLADINKVSVIMPAALIGTVVLTLRGRGVSRSELIGRVDWLRSNIVRKGFTVADFGVMSTGEVVDRALSTVMKGLISEEKDVMEPTIVPEKRFELSFYRNQVIHIFVSESLAAAALYTRVKQGGTAPMQRMTRNELLSECLFISSVLRNEFVFGVDSLEINVDRTVDGMTADGILEKHSDIKPEEGGSIELSAKERENGRENYDSFLFLIWPFIEGYWLAAVSLLSLIPQGSETQGYPTKKLPWFAAKDFEKHTQLLGKTLYAQGELSYLESINAATLSQAFTRMEEMGMILRKKSSHQKPVPIMALHPNFWPSQTSKLTDYIDRLSQFRREGKDRREQNVGAKVRKYTSMYIPSVVEESNIKQRQAQM
;
A
#
# COMPACT_ATOMS: atom_id res chain seq x y z
N MET A 1 37.66 -16.17 -85.25
CA MET A 1 37.67 -14.86 -85.96
C MET A 1 36.77 -13.92 -85.18
N GLY A 2 37.12 -12.68 -84.83
CA GLY A 2 38.45 -12.06 -84.72
C GLY A 2 38.61 -11.44 -83.31
N SER A 3 39.73 -10.79 -82.95
CA SER A 3 40.92 -10.47 -83.74
C SER A 3 42.22 -10.59 -82.92
N SER A 4 43.33 -10.75 -83.66
CA SER A 4 44.75 -10.66 -83.27
C SER A 4 45.10 -9.53 -82.28
N SER A 5 46.11 -9.62 -81.39
CA SER A 5 47.00 -10.73 -80.95
C SER A 5 47.84 -10.34 -79.72
N ARG A 6 48.18 -11.34 -78.88
CA ARG A 6 49.43 -11.58 -78.10
C ARG A 6 50.27 -10.45 -77.46
N LYS A 7 50.92 -10.85 -76.35
CA LYS A 7 52.05 -10.26 -75.58
C LYS A 7 51.63 -9.35 -74.40
N ASN A 8 52.23 -9.46 -73.19
CA ASN A 8 53.44 -10.22 -72.78
C ASN A 8 53.26 -11.04 -71.47
N GLU A 9 54.24 -11.92 -71.26
CA GLU A 9 54.52 -12.88 -70.17
C GLU A 9 55.46 -12.22 -69.09
N ILE A 10 55.85 -12.75 -67.91
CA ILE A 10 55.49 -13.89 -67.00
C ILE A 10 56.23 -13.69 -65.62
N ALA A 11 55.87 -14.45 -64.57
CA ALA A 11 56.63 -14.76 -63.32
C ALA A 11 56.82 -13.67 -62.24
N ASP A 12 56.93 -13.95 -60.92
CA ASP A 12 56.59 -15.11 -60.02
C ASP A 12 56.67 -14.59 -58.53
N GLU A 13 56.63 -15.29 -57.38
CA GLU A 13 56.78 -16.73 -56.98
C GLU A 13 56.08 -17.05 -55.61
N ALA A 14 56.24 -18.30 -55.14
CA ALA A 14 56.31 -18.91 -53.78
C ALA A 14 56.17 -18.08 -52.45
N THR A 15 55.83 -18.62 -51.25
CA THR A 15 55.52 -19.99 -50.73
C THR A 15 54.87 -19.96 -49.31
N ALA A 16 54.02 -20.96 -48.98
CA ALA A 16 53.83 -21.66 -47.66
C ALA A 16 53.50 -20.83 -46.37
N THR A 17 53.09 -21.35 -45.19
CA THR A 17 52.90 -22.73 -44.62
C THR A 17 51.93 -22.73 -43.40
N ASN A 18 51.31 -23.89 -43.06
CA ASN A 18 50.86 -24.34 -41.71
C ASN A 18 49.71 -23.57 -40.98
N THR A 19 48.97 -24.15 -40.00
CA THR A 19 49.09 -25.45 -39.29
C THR A 19 47.71 -26.04 -38.90
N SER A 20 47.65 -27.35 -38.57
CA SER A 20 46.50 -28.04 -37.95
C SER A 20 46.88 -28.75 -36.64
N ARG A 21 45.87 -29.05 -35.79
CA ARG A 21 45.79 -30.07 -34.68
C ARG A 21 44.76 -29.61 -33.62
N CYS A 22 44.06 -30.46 -32.86
CA CYS A 22 43.92 -31.92 -32.89
C CYS A 22 42.56 -32.29 -32.27
N ALA A 23 41.97 -33.42 -32.68
CA ALA A 23 41.02 -34.17 -31.86
C ALA A 23 41.73 -35.40 -31.26
N ASN A 24 41.16 -36.01 -30.23
CA ASN A 24 41.41 -37.42 -29.93
C ASN A 24 40.25 -38.01 -29.13
N ASP A 25 40.01 -39.30 -29.32
CA ASP A 25 38.74 -39.98 -29.03
C ASP A 25 38.91 -41.14 -28.03
N SER A 26 37.85 -41.92 -27.81
CA SER A 26 37.81 -43.22 -27.08
C SER A 26 37.81 -43.14 -25.53
N THR A 27 37.15 -44.03 -24.77
CA THR A 27 36.35 -45.25 -25.05
C THR A 27 35.08 -45.27 -24.16
N GLY A 28 33.94 -45.91 -24.45
CA GLY A 28 33.49 -46.67 -25.63
C GLY A 28 32.24 -47.55 -25.31
N SER A 29 31.52 -48.02 -26.35
CA SER A 29 30.63 -49.22 -26.46
C SER A 29 29.78 -49.62 -25.21
N LYS A 30 28.43 -49.66 -25.18
CA LYS A 30 27.39 -50.24 -26.07
C LYS A 30 25.97 -49.87 -25.52
N SER A 31 24.79 -50.08 -26.13
CA SER A 31 24.32 -50.53 -27.47
C SER A 31 22.81 -50.19 -27.64
N GLN A 32 22.18 -50.60 -28.75
CA GLN A 32 20.72 -50.50 -29.07
C GLN A 32 20.03 -51.88 -28.95
N PRO A 33 18.71 -52.08 -29.21
CA PRO A 33 17.52 -51.19 -29.31
C PRO A 33 16.49 -51.62 -28.19
N PRO A 34 15.14 -51.83 -28.33
CA PRO A 34 14.09 -51.36 -29.28
C PRO A 34 12.71 -50.90 -28.67
N SER A 35 11.83 -50.40 -29.54
CA SER A 35 10.33 -50.46 -29.52
C SER A 35 9.48 -49.70 -28.47
N GLU A 36 8.35 -49.17 -28.93
CA GLU A 36 7.28 -48.54 -28.15
C GLU A 36 6.30 -49.58 -27.56
N ALA A 37 5.89 -49.41 -26.29
CA ALA A 37 4.50 -49.64 -25.81
C ALA A 37 4.33 -49.25 -24.32
N GLN A 38 3.08 -48.99 -23.91
CA GLN A 38 2.56 -48.90 -22.53
C GLN A 38 3.01 -47.72 -21.65
N LEU A 39 2.12 -46.71 -21.54
CA LEU A 39 2.04 -45.77 -20.43
C LEU A 39 1.59 -46.48 -19.13
N PRO A 40 2.06 -46.00 -17.95
CA PRO A 40 1.09 -45.72 -16.88
C PRO A 40 1.36 -44.45 -16.03
N SER A 41 0.28 -43.68 -15.83
CA SER A 41 0.01 -42.76 -14.70
C SER A 41 1.06 -41.70 -14.29
N VAL A 42 0.76 -40.44 -14.64
CA VAL A 42 1.25 -39.25 -13.93
C VAL A 42 0.77 -39.26 -12.47
N LYS A 43 1.65 -39.56 -11.51
CA LYS A 43 1.30 -39.45 -10.06
C LYS A 43 2.42 -39.38 -9.02
N HIS A 44 3.71 -39.35 -9.40
CA HIS A 44 4.78 -39.64 -8.42
C HIS A 44 5.60 -38.44 -7.89
N GLU A 45 5.60 -37.28 -8.55
CA GLU A 45 6.52 -36.17 -8.21
C GLU A 45 6.00 -35.22 -7.11
N THR A 46 4.71 -35.24 -6.78
CA THR A 46 4.15 -34.40 -5.71
C THR A 46 4.39 -34.94 -4.29
N ASN A 47 4.77 -36.21 -4.14
CA ASN A 47 4.95 -36.82 -2.80
C ASN A 47 6.29 -36.50 -2.14
N VAL A 48 7.38 -36.33 -2.90
CA VAL A 48 8.69 -36.01 -2.32
C VAL A 48 8.68 -34.59 -1.74
N LEU A 49 8.15 -33.64 -2.51
CA LEU A 49 7.94 -32.27 -2.05
C LEU A 49 6.90 -32.16 -0.93
N SER A 50 5.85 -33.00 -0.88
CA SER A 50 4.90 -32.96 0.25
C SER A 50 5.52 -33.47 1.57
N GLN A 51 6.49 -34.39 1.51
CA GLN A 51 7.30 -34.76 2.68
C GLN A 51 8.28 -33.65 3.08
N GLN A 52 9.03 -33.08 2.12
CA GLN A 52 10.01 -32.01 2.39
C GLN A 52 9.34 -30.71 2.91
N LEU A 53 8.22 -30.29 2.29
CA LEU A 53 7.44 -29.12 2.72
C LEU A 53 6.64 -29.40 4.00
N GLY A 54 6.27 -30.67 4.25
CA GLY A 54 5.66 -31.09 5.51
C GLY A 54 6.59 -30.88 6.72
N ASP A 55 7.91 -30.92 6.50
CA ASP A 55 8.93 -30.86 7.54
C ASP A 55 9.69 -29.51 7.63
N LEU A 56 9.09 -28.43 7.11
CA LEU A 56 9.62 -27.05 7.18
C LEU A 56 9.92 -26.53 8.60
N GLY A 57 9.66 -27.30 9.66
CA GLY A 57 9.93 -26.95 11.05
C GLY A 57 10.94 -27.81 11.81
N SER A 58 11.59 -28.85 11.22
CA SER A 58 12.45 -29.77 12.01
C SER A 58 13.83 -30.12 11.45
N ALA A 59 14.32 -29.42 10.42
CA ALA A 59 15.70 -29.57 9.90
C ALA A 59 16.73 -29.62 11.05
N ARG A 60 17.43 -30.74 11.18
CA ARG A 60 18.31 -31.04 12.32
C ARG A 60 19.51 -30.10 12.34
N ARG A 61 19.95 -29.70 13.54
CA ARG A 61 21.06 -28.77 13.82
C ARG A 61 22.47 -29.22 13.36
N GLN A 62 22.59 -30.20 12.47
CA GLN A 62 23.88 -30.82 12.11
C GLN A 62 24.34 -30.51 10.68
N ASP A 63 23.44 -30.33 9.70
CA ASP A 63 23.79 -30.14 8.29
C ASP A 63 24.05 -28.65 7.94
N ARG A 64 25.02 -28.05 8.61
CA ARG A 64 25.32 -26.60 8.55
C ARG A 64 26.14 -26.18 7.30
N HIS A 65 25.86 -26.78 6.14
CA HIS A 65 26.78 -26.71 4.98
C HIS A 65 26.18 -26.71 3.56
N LEU A 66 24.87 -26.88 3.37
CA LEU A 66 24.31 -27.22 2.04
C LEU A 66 23.66 -26.10 1.20
N ALA A 67 23.70 -24.83 1.63
CA ALA A 67 23.19 -23.70 0.82
C ALA A 67 23.91 -22.33 0.98
N ASP A 68 24.68 -22.11 2.05
CA ASP A 68 25.08 -20.76 2.55
C ASP A 68 26.12 -19.97 1.72
N LYS A 69 26.21 -20.16 0.39
CA LYS A 69 27.15 -19.41 -0.48
C LYS A 69 26.61 -18.92 -1.82
N ALA A 70 25.36 -19.21 -2.18
CA ALA A 70 24.71 -18.62 -3.35
C ALA A 70 23.36 -18.02 -2.93
N GLY A 71 23.25 -16.69 -2.94
CA GLY A 71 21.99 -15.96 -2.74
C GLY A 71 21.11 -15.97 -4.00
N ILE A 72 20.95 -17.16 -4.60
CA ILE A 72 20.28 -17.41 -5.87
C ILE A 72 19.54 -18.74 -5.70
N LEU A 73 18.21 -18.73 -5.83
CA LEU A 73 17.39 -19.96 -5.90
C LEU A 73 17.82 -20.79 -7.12
N THR A 74 17.83 -22.12 -7.01
CA THR A 74 18.11 -22.97 -8.16
C THR A 74 17.01 -22.81 -9.22
N SER A 75 17.31 -23.15 -10.48
CA SER A 75 16.31 -23.11 -11.55
C SER A 75 15.13 -24.06 -11.31
N GLU A 76 15.30 -25.08 -10.46
CA GLU A 76 14.25 -25.99 -9.99
C GLU A 76 13.43 -25.36 -8.86
N GLU A 77 14.07 -24.75 -7.85
CA GLU A 77 13.38 -23.99 -6.80
C GLU A 77 12.52 -22.87 -7.38
N HIS A 78 12.99 -22.19 -8.44
CA HIS A 78 12.24 -21.16 -9.16
C HIS A 78 11.01 -21.67 -9.91
N GLN A 79 10.91 -22.97 -10.20
CA GLN A 79 9.75 -23.59 -10.87
C GLN A 79 8.67 -24.06 -9.88
N LEU A 80 8.91 -23.96 -8.57
CA LEU A 80 7.94 -24.34 -7.55
C LEU A 80 6.73 -23.38 -7.53
N GLY A 81 5.55 -23.93 -7.76
CA GLY A 81 4.28 -23.18 -7.81
C GLY A 81 3.73 -22.76 -6.43
N ASP A 82 2.46 -22.36 -6.44
CA ASP A 82 1.73 -21.92 -5.24
C ASP A 82 1.39 -23.08 -4.31
N LEU A 83 1.60 -22.89 -3.00
CA LEU A 83 1.22 -23.85 -1.95
C LEU A 83 -0.02 -23.38 -1.18
N ASN A 84 -1.06 -24.22 -1.14
CA ASN A 84 -2.23 -23.99 -0.31
C ASN A 84 -2.01 -24.50 1.13
N VAL A 85 -1.72 -23.58 2.06
CA VAL A 85 -1.24 -23.86 3.43
C VAL A 85 -2.31 -24.55 4.31
N VAL A 86 -3.59 -24.44 3.96
CA VAL A 86 -4.71 -25.01 4.74
C VAL A 86 -5.35 -26.24 4.10
N ALA A 87 -4.91 -26.70 2.92
CA ALA A 87 -5.50 -27.82 2.18
C ALA A 87 -5.54 -29.17 2.93
N ALA A 88 -4.72 -29.33 3.97
CA ALA A 88 -4.73 -30.51 4.85
C ALA A 88 -5.88 -30.52 5.89
N TYR A 89 -6.67 -29.45 6.01
CA TYR A 89 -7.71 -29.31 7.03
C TYR A 89 -9.10 -29.58 6.43
N LYS A 90 -9.72 -30.71 6.82
CA LYS A 90 -11.00 -31.19 6.24
C LYS A 90 -12.16 -31.40 7.23
N ALA A 91 -11.94 -31.30 8.55
CA ALA A 91 -12.98 -31.61 9.53
C ALA A 91 -13.89 -30.41 9.90
N HIS A 92 -15.18 -30.56 9.63
CA HIS A 92 -16.22 -29.61 10.01
C HIS A 92 -16.77 -29.97 11.40
N PHE A 93 -16.66 -29.07 12.39
CA PHE A 93 -17.11 -29.36 13.77
C PHE A 93 -18.61 -29.68 13.89
N ARG A 94 -19.44 -29.25 12.93
CA ARG A 94 -20.88 -29.58 12.86
C ARG A 94 -21.18 -30.94 12.22
N GLU A 95 -20.20 -31.57 11.58
CA GLU A 95 -20.37 -32.83 10.81
C GLU A 95 -19.54 -33.96 11.44
N SER A 96 -18.29 -33.68 11.81
CA SER A 96 -17.39 -34.58 12.53
C SER A 96 -16.73 -33.90 13.75
N PRO A 97 -17.50 -33.60 14.83
CA PRO A 97 -16.97 -32.95 16.04
C PRO A 97 -15.84 -33.73 16.71
N PHE A 98 -15.85 -35.06 16.63
CA PHE A 98 -14.79 -35.92 17.17
C PHE A 98 -13.49 -35.81 16.37
N GLU A 99 -13.54 -35.84 15.04
CA GLU A 99 -12.36 -35.62 14.18
C GLU A 99 -11.77 -34.22 14.39
N PHE A 100 -12.63 -33.20 14.55
CA PHE A 100 -12.19 -31.84 14.86
C PHE A 100 -11.45 -31.78 16.21
N LEU A 101 -11.98 -32.40 17.25
CA LEU A 101 -11.31 -32.52 18.55
C LEU A 101 -9.99 -33.30 18.44
N GLN A 102 -9.96 -34.39 17.68
CA GLN A 102 -8.76 -35.20 17.45
C GLN A 102 -7.68 -34.41 16.67
N GLN A 103 -8.06 -33.63 15.65
CA GLN A 103 -7.16 -32.73 14.93
C GLN A 103 -6.65 -31.59 15.82
N PHE A 104 -7.48 -31.08 16.74
CA PHE A 104 -7.09 -30.05 17.71
C PHE A 104 -6.10 -30.60 18.77
N VAL A 105 -6.34 -31.80 19.30
CA VAL A 105 -5.43 -32.47 20.25
C VAL A 105 -4.10 -32.85 19.56
N ALA A 106 -4.15 -33.36 18.32
CA ALA A 106 -2.96 -33.65 17.51
C ALA A 106 -2.16 -32.39 17.08
N TYR A 107 -2.75 -31.20 17.19
CA TYR A 107 -2.03 -29.93 17.09
C TYR A 107 -1.25 -29.65 18.39
N GLY A 108 -1.89 -29.82 19.55
CA GLY A 108 -1.28 -29.59 20.86
C GLY A 108 -0.09 -30.52 21.18
N GLN A 109 -0.15 -31.77 20.72
CA GLN A 109 0.89 -32.81 20.91
C GLN A 109 2.07 -32.73 19.91
N GLY A 110 2.05 -31.79 18.96
CA GLY A 110 2.66 -31.99 17.64
C GLY A 110 4.19 -31.89 17.50
N THR A 111 4.69 -32.65 16.51
CA THR A 111 6.03 -32.56 15.90
C THR A 111 6.08 -31.57 14.72
N GLY A 112 7.26 -31.35 14.13
CA GLY A 112 7.44 -30.43 12.99
C GLY A 112 7.14 -28.97 13.37
N TRP A 113 6.56 -28.20 12.43
CA TRP A 113 6.16 -26.80 12.69
C TRP A 113 5.20 -26.65 13.88
N ARG A 114 4.39 -27.67 14.20
CA ARG A 114 3.48 -27.68 15.37
C ARG A 114 4.25 -27.73 16.70
N GLY A 115 5.53 -28.12 16.66
CA GLY A 115 6.45 -28.03 17.79
C GLY A 115 6.73 -26.57 18.18
N TYR A 116 6.99 -25.71 17.19
CA TYR A 116 7.37 -24.29 17.31
C TYR A 116 8.41 -23.99 18.42
N SER A 117 9.31 -24.94 18.67
CA SER A 117 10.38 -24.89 19.67
C SER A 117 11.76 -24.56 19.09
N ASN A 118 11.92 -24.70 17.77
CA ASN A 118 13.15 -24.43 17.02
C ASN A 118 12.78 -23.64 15.75
N TYR A 119 12.36 -22.39 15.94
CA TYR A 119 12.04 -21.43 14.87
C TYR A 119 13.28 -20.59 14.49
N ILE A 120 13.22 -19.94 13.33
CA ILE A 120 14.26 -19.05 12.80
C ILE A 120 14.03 -17.62 13.30
N GLY A 121 14.99 -17.05 14.05
CA GLY A 121 14.94 -15.67 14.57
C GLY A 121 15.44 -15.55 16.01
N ALA A 122 15.36 -14.34 16.58
CA ALA A 122 15.78 -14.07 17.96
C ALA A 122 14.89 -14.79 19.00
N PRO A 123 15.42 -15.12 20.19
CA PRO A 123 14.62 -15.69 21.28
C PRO A 123 13.51 -14.72 21.71
N ILE A 124 12.26 -15.18 21.58
CA ILE A 124 11.05 -14.46 22.02
C ILE A 124 10.21 -15.23 23.05
N LEU A 125 10.32 -16.57 23.04
CA LEU A 125 9.49 -17.49 23.84
C LEU A 125 10.25 -18.00 25.07
N TYR A 126 10.33 -17.18 26.12
CA TYR A 126 10.86 -17.55 27.42
C TYR A 126 10.14 -16.78 28.54
N ASN A 127 10.09 -17.35 29.75
CA ASN A 127 9.35 -16.78 30.87
C ASN A 127 9.98 -15.46 31.32
N GLY A 128 9.22 -14.37 31.27
CA GLY A 128 9.67 -13.02 31.66
C GLY A 128 10.34 -12.22 30.55
N CYS A 129 10.22 -12.63 29.28
CA CYS A 129 10.69 -11.89 28.10
C CYS A 129 10.04 -10.50 28.01
N SER A 130 8.75 -10.39 28.32
CA SER A 130 8.05 -9.10 28.39
C SER A 130 8.57 -8.21 29.52
N GLU A 131 8.67 -8.75 30.73
CA GLU A 131 9.20 -8.05 31.91
C GLU A 131 10.67 -7.61 31.77
N GLU A 132 11.51 -8.40 31.10
CA GLU A 132 12.88 -8.01 30.75
C GLU A 132 12.87 -6.81 29.79
N SER A 133 12.02 -6.85 28.76
CA SER A 133 11.88 -5.76 27.78
C SER A 133 11.37 -4.46 28.44
N ILE A 134 10.44 -4.56 29.39
CA ILE A 134 9.96 -3.43 30.21
C ILE A 134 11.10 -2.85 31.07
N ARG A 135 11.87 -3.71 31.75
CA ARG A 135 13.00 -3.31 32.59
C ARG A 135 14.14 -2.68 31.80
N ALA A 136 14.43 -3.17 30.59
CA ALA A 136 15.42 -2.61 29.68
C ALA A 136 15.06 -1.16 29.29
N VAL A 137 13.83 -0.93 28.83
CA VAL A 137 13.37 0.42 28.45
C VAL A 137 13.34 1.38 29.64
N LEU A 138 12.84 0.95 30.81
CA LEU A 138 12.79 1.80 32.00
C LEU A 138 14.18 2.18 32.54
N ASN A 139 15.19 1.33 32.35
CA ASN A 139 16.55 1.59 32.82
C ASN A 139 17.45 2.21 31.74
N SER A 140 16.97 2.36 30.50
CA SER A 140 17.71 3.01 29.42
C SER A 140 18.05 4.47 29.75
N GLU A 141 19.27 4.88 29.38
CA GLU A 141 19.74 6.24 29.58
C GLU A 141 18.87 7.26 28.85
N GLN A 142 18.38 6.98 27.63
CA GLN A 142 17.51 7.92 26.89
C GLN A 142 16.23 8.23 27.68
N VAL A 143 15.57 7.21 28.23
CA VAL A 143 14.34 7.36 29.03
C VAL A 143 14.65 8.03 30.36
N GLN A 144 15.72 7.63 31.05
CA GLN A 144 16.13 8.27 32.31
C GLN A 144 16.55 9.73 32.14
N GLU A 145 17.22 10.09 31.04
CA GLU A 145 17.58 11.48 30.75
C GLU A 145 16.36 12.31 30.35
N ARG A 146 15.43 11.73 29.59
CA ARG A 146 14.15 12.37 29.26
C ARG A 146 13.31 12.65 30.51
N ILE A 147 13.25 11.70 31.44
CA ILE A 147 12.61 11.87 32.76
C ILE A 147 13.28 13.00 33.55
N ARG A 148 14.62 12.99 33.70
CA ARG A 148 15.39 14.05 34.38
C ARG A 148 15.15 15.45 33.78
N LYS A 149 15.11 15.55 32.45
CA LYS A 149 14.83 16.81 31.71
C LYS A 149 13.38 17.30 31.96
N LEU A 150 12.39 16.42 31.85
CA LEU A 150 10.98 16.76 32.08
C LEU A 150 10.69 17.10 33.55
N ALA A 151 11.32 16.41 34.51
CA ALA A 151 11.18 16.73 35.93
C ALA A 151 11.77 18.10 36.28
N SER A 152 12.96 18.41 35.76
CA SER A 152 13.58 19.73 35.94
C SER A 152 12.68 20.83 35.38
N SER A 153 12.23 20.70 34.13
CA SER A 153 11.29 21.66 33.51
C SER A 153 9.96 21.81 34.25
N ARG A 154 9.38 20.71 34.78
CA ARG A 154 8.18 20.76 35.65
C ARG A 154 8.47 21.49 36.97
N VAL A 155 9.64 21.31 37.59
CA VAL A 155 10.04 22.03 38.82
C VAL A 155 10.26 23.52 38.57
N ASP A 156 10.97 23.89 37.50
CA ASP A 156 11.31 25.28 37.22
C ASP A 156 10.07 26.12 36.82
N HIS A 157 9.07 25.49 36.19
CA HIS A 157 7.77 26.13 35.96
C HIS A 157 6.92 26.28 37.25
N LEU A 158 7.06 25.36 38.22
CA LEU A 158 6.36 25.44 39.51
C LEU A 158 7.04 26.38 40.52
N LEU A 159 8.35 26.56 40.38
CA LEU A 159 9.21 27.36 41.26
C LEU A 159 10.17 28.22 40.41
N PRO A 160 9.65 29.20 39.64
CA PRO A 160 10.50 30.12 38.88
C PRO A 160 11.39 30.94 39.80
N ASP A 161 12.62 31.20 39.40
CA ASP A 161 13.60 31.89 40.24
C ASP A 161 13.27 33.38 40.37
N GLN A 162 13.24 33.88 41.62
CA GLN A 162 13.17 35.31 41.92
C GLN A 162 14.58 35.93 42.02
N PRO A 163 14.74 37.24 41.71
CA PRO A 163 16.05 37.82 41.40
C PRO A 163 16.80 38.34 42.65
N PRO A 164 17.95 39.03 42.46
CA PRO A 164 19.28 38.45 42.36
C PRO A 164 20.01 38.38 43.72
N ARG A 165 21.29 37.97 43.70
CA ARG A 165 22.14 37.73 44.89
C ARG A 165 22.29 38.98 45.77
N SER A 166 22.21 38.80 47.10
CA SER A 166 22.85 39.73 48.05
C SER A 166 24.38 39.51 48.05
N PRO A 167 25.20 40.54 48.36
CA PRO A 167 26.67 40.41 48.38
C PRO A 167 27.22 39.41 49.43
N THR A 168 26.39 39.05 50.41
CA THR A 168 26.75 38.29 51.63
C THR A 168 26.70 36.76 51.49
N GLY A 169 26.58 36.24 50.27
CA GLY A 169 26.52 34.79 50.00
C GLY A 169 25.14 34.16 50.23
N PRO A 170 25.01 32.82 50.11
CA PRO A 170 23.72 32.15 50.04
C PRO A 170 23.03 32.05 51.40
N ASN A 171 21.98 32.87 51.59
CA ASN A 171 21.13 32.88 52.78
C ASN A 171 20.55 31.48 53.10
N LYS A 172 20.28 31.22 54.39
CA LYS A 172 19.70 29.95 54.88
C LYS A 172 18.43 29.55 54.11
N THR A 173 17.60 30.53 53.75
CA THR A 173 16.39 30.39 52.94
C THR A 173 16.68 29.87 51.52
N GLN A 174 17.77 30.31 50.87
CA GLN A 174 18.15 29.85 49.52
C GLN A 174 18.66 28.40 49.56
N LYS A 175 19.44 28.02 50.58
CA LYS A 175 19.82 26.61 50.78
C LYS A 175 18.59 25.71 51.00
N ASN A 176 17.63 26.16 51.81
CA ASN A 176 16.37 25.45 52.02
C ASN A 176 15.54 25.33 50.72
N LEU A 177 15.46 26.39 49.91
CA LEU A 177 14.76 26.38 48.62
C LEU A 177 15.43 25.42 47.61
N ALA A 178 16.77 25.38 47.55
CA ALA A 178 17.49 24.43 46.70
C ALA A 178 17.23 22.98 47.12
N ILE A 179 17.28 22.69 48.43
CA ILE A 179 16.93 21.36 48.99
C ILE A 179 15.47 21.00 48.68
N PHE A 180 14.56 21.98 48.70
CA PHE A 180 13.15 21.77 48.35
C PHE A 180 12.96 21.51 46.84
N LYS A 181 13.60 22.30 45.95
CA LYS A 181 13.61 22.06 44.49
C LYS A 181 14.11 20.64 44.18
N GLU A 182 15.23 20.22 44.78
CA GLU A 182 15.82 18.89 44.58
C GLU A 182 14.93 17.75 45.10
N ARG A 183 14.34 17.89 46.30
CA ARG A 183 13.35 16.92 46.83
C ARG A 183 12.12 16.83 45.92
N LYS A 184 11.62 17.97 45.42
CA LYS A 184 10.45 18.01 44.53
C LYS A 184 10.76 17.45 43.15
N LYS A 185 11.97 17.66 42.64
CA LYS A 185 12.48 17.05 41.41
C LYS A 185 12.46 15.53 41.50
N ARG A 186 13.07 14.94 42.54
CA ARG A 186 13.06 13.48 42.75
C ARG A 186 11.65 12.89 42.87
N GLN A 187 10.71 13.61 43.52
CA GLN A 187 9.30 13.19 43.55
C GLN A 187 8.67 13.16 42.15
N ILE A 188 8.95 14.15 41.31
CA ILE A 188 8.43 14.22 39.94
C ILE A 188 9.15 13.23 39.01
N GLU A 189 10.44 12.95 39.21
CA GLU A 189 11.18 11.89 38.50
C GLU A 189 10.58 10.50 38.80
N GLN A 190 10.23 10.21 40.06
CA GLN A 190 9.53 8.98 40.41
C GLN A 190 8.14 8.92 39.73
N GLN A 191 7.34 9.99 39.83
CA GLN A 191 6.03 10.05 39.16
C GLN A 191 6.12 9.84 37.65
N LEU A 192 7.13 10.41 36.98
CA LEU A 192 7.40 10.20 35.56
C LEU A 192 7.90 8.78 35.25
N ARG A 193 8.61 8.12 36.18
CA ARG A 193 9.02 6.72 36.04
C ARG A 193 7.83 5.76 36.20
N ASP A 194 6.91 6.06 37.10
CA ASP A 194 5.65 5.32 37.29
C ASP A 194 4.72 5.54 36.08
N GLU A 195 4.67 6.77 35.54
CA GLU A 195 3.98 7.13 34.28
C GLU A 195 4.55 6.32 33.09
N ALA A 196 5.89 6.20 32.99
CA ALA A 196 6.55 5.37 31.97
C ALA A 196 6.27 3.87 32.13
N LEU A 197 6.23 3.35 33.37
CA LEU A 197 5.89 1.95 33.66
C LEU A 197 4.44 1.64 33.24
N ALA A 198 3.49 2.52 33.57
CA ALA A 198 2.09 2.36 33.17
C ALA A 198 1.92 2.36 31.64
N ILE A 199 2.65 3.22 30.93
CA ILE A 199 2.70 3.22 29.45
C ILE A 199 3.18 1.88 28.91
N LEU A 200 4.26 1.32 29.47
CA LEU A 200 4.83 0.05 29.02
C LEU A 200 3.92 -1.14 29.36
N GLN A 201 3.34 -1.19 30.55
CA GLN A 201 2.44 -2.28 30.97
C GLN A 201 1.22 -2.43 30.06
N VAL A 202 0.69 -1.32 29.53
CA VAL A 202 -0.40 -1.32 28.53
C VAL A 202 0.13 -1.62 27.12
N SER A 203 1.26 -1.01 26.73
CA SER A 203 1.72 -1.09 25.34
C SER A 203 2.37 -2.44 24.99
N VAL A 204 3.25 -2.98 25.85
CA VAL A 204 4.21 -4.06 25.52
C VAL A 204 3.55 -5.42 25.24
N ALA A 205 4.08 -6.13 24.23
CA ALA A 205 3.69 -7.50 23.87
C ALA A 205 4.17 -8.53 24.92
N ARG A 206 3.40 -9.62 25.08
CA ARG A 206 3.50 -10.60 26.19
C ARG A 206 3.66 -12.03 25.69
N ILE A 207 4.67 -12.28 24.84
CA ILE A 207 4.91 -13.55 24.14
C ILE A 207 5.57 -14.60 25.09
N ASP A 208 5.07 -14.72 26.31
CA ASP A 208 5.72 -15.46 27.40
C ASP A 208 5.27 -16.95 27.50
N SER A 209 4.29 -17.40 26.68
CA SER A 209 3.71 -18.75 26.76
C SER A 209 3.53 -19.44 25.41
N LEU A 210 4.37 -20.45 25.15
CA LEU A 210 4.29 -21.31 23.97
C LEU A 210 2.94 -22.07 23.89
N SER A 211 2.40 -22.53 25.02
CA SER A 211 1.11 -23.23 25.06
C SER A 211 -0.05 -22.33 24.63
N PHE A 212 -0.03 -21.06 25.02
CA PHE A 212 -0.99 -20.06 24.55
C PHE A 212 -0.82 -19.81 23.04
N ILE A 213 0.41 -19.59 22.57
CA ILE A 213 0.68 -19.35 21.13
C ILE A 213 0.20 -20.52 20.27
N LYS A 214 0.44 -21.78 20.69
CA LYS A 214 -0.09 -22.97 19.98
C LYS A 214 -1.62 -23.00 19.94
N PHE A 215 -2.28 -22.77 21.07
CA PHE A 215 -3.74 -22.71 21.13
C PHE A 215 -4.33 -21.58 20.25
N PHE A 216 -3.70 -20.41 20.27
CA PHE A 216 -4.10 -19.25 19.49
C PHE A 216 -3.89 -19.50 17.99
N ALA A 217 -2.73 -20.01 17.58
CA ALA A 217 -2.46 -20.37 16.19
C ALA A 217 -3.36 -21.50 15.65
N ALA A 218 -3.75 -22.47 16.49
CA ALA A 218 -4.77 -23.47 16.14
C ALA A 218 -6.16 -22.84 15.97
N THR A 219 -6.52 -21.88 16.82
CA THR A 219 -7.79 -21.16 16.73
C THR A 219 -7.86 -20.31 15.46
N VAL A 220 -6.82 -19.53 15.16
CA VAL A 220 -6.70 -18.73 13.92
C VAL A 220 -6.71 -19.62 12.68
N ASN A 221 -5.98 -20.75 12.68
CA ASN A 221 -6.02 -21.75 11.60
C ASN A 221 -7.47 -22.16 11.26
N ASN A 222 -8.27 -22.44 12.29
CA ASN A 222 -9.63 -22.98 12.15
C ASN A 222 -10.65 -21.92 11.70
N ILE A 223 -10.39 -20.65 11.99
CA ILE A 223 -11.16 -19.52 11.48
C ILE A 223 -10.85 -19.32 9.99
N LEU A 224 -9.56 -19.18 9.67
CA LEU A 224 -9.06 -18.93 8.32
C LEU A 224 -9.48 -20.03 7.33
N ALA A 225 -9.24 -21.31 7.67
CA ALA A 225 -9.54 -22.45 6.78
C ALA A 225 -11.05 -22.65 6.51
N ARG A 226 -11.93 -22.09 7.34
CA ARG A 226 -13.40 -22.21 7.18
C ARG A 226 -14.00 -21.06 6.37
N MET A 227 -13.57 -19.82 6.65
CA MET A 227 -14.00 -18.65 5.87
C MET A 227 -13.45 -18.69 4.44
N TYR A 228 -12.15 -18.98 4.30
CA TYR A 228 -11.47 -19.05 3.01
C TYR A 228 -11.43 -20.48 2.52
N HIS A 229 -12.62 -20.99 2.17
CA HIS A 229 -12.87 -22.35 1.71
C HIS A 229 -12.07 -22.78 0.47
N GLN A 230 -11.52 -21.85 -0.32
CA GLN A 230 -10.61 -22.17 -1.43
C GLN A 230 -9.13 -22.21 -0.97
N GLY A 231 -8.82 -21.64 0.18
CA GLY A 231 -7.56 -21.79 0.91
C GLY A 231 -6.74 -20.51 1.08
N ILE A 232 -5.51 -20.69 1.56
CA ILE A 232 -4.50 -19.63 1.70
C ILE A 232 -3.29 -20.03 0.88
N HIS A 233 -2.97 -19.22 -0.14
CA HIS A 233 -1.91 -19.51 -1.09
C HIS A 233 -0.67 -18.67 -0.82
N ILE A 234 0.49 -19.32 -0.86
CA ILE A 234 1.81 -18.69 -0.73
C ILE A 234 2.73 -19.15 -1.86
N SER A 235 3.60 -18.26 -2.34
CA SER A 235 4.66 -18.63 -3.29
C SER A 235 5.77 -19.38 -2.56
N VAL A 236 6.07 -20.62 -2.96
CA VAL A 236 7.16 -21.40 -2.35
C VAL A 236 8.54 -20.72 -2.57
N PRO A 237 8.91 -20.22 -3.76
CA PRO A 237 10.18 -19.50 -3.98
C PRO A 237 10.38 -18.30 -3.03
N GLN A 238 9.36 -17.44 -2.88
CA GLN A 238 9.43 -16.27 -2.00
C GLN A 238 9.60 -16.66 -0.52
N VAL A 239 8.99 -17.78 -0.12
CA VAL A 239 9.05 -18.30 1.26
C VAL A 239 10.39 -18.97 1.57
N LEU A 240 11.01 -19.64 0.59
CA LEU A 240 12.37 -20.14 0.72
C LEU A 240 13.37 -18.99 0.90
N GLU A 241 13.25 -17.93 0.09
CA GLU A 241 14.15 -16.78 0.17
C GLU A 241 13.94 -15.97 1.47
N LEU A 242 12.68 -15.78 1.91
CA LEU A 242 12.38 -15.21 3.24
C LEU A 242 13.04 -16.00 4.38
N ARG A 243 13.05 -17.34 4.30
CA ARG A 243 13.70 -18.19 5.32
C ARG A 243 15.23 -18.07 5.29
N ARG A 244 15.84 -17.95 4.12
CA ARG A 244 17.29 -17.71 3.97
C ARG A 244 17.70 -16.38 4.61
N VAL A 245 16.99 -15.29 4.28
CA VAL A 245 17.23 -13.98 4.90
C VAL A 245 16.97 -14.01 6.40
N ALA A 246 15.90 -14.68 6.86
CA ALA A 246 15.63 -14.83 8.29
C ALA A 246 16.73 -15.57 9.05
N ALA A 247 17.36 -16.59 8.45
CA ALA A 247 18.52 -17.26 9.03
C ALA A 247 19.74 -16.34 9.09
N TYR A 248 20.07 -15.68 7.97
CA TYR A 248 21.17 -14.72 7.87
C TYR A 248 21.07 -13.59 8.91
N ALA A 249 19.87 -13.02 9.07
CA ALA A 249 19.56 -11.97 10.02
C ALA A 249 19.64 -12.47 11.48
N ALA A 250 19.11 -13.67 11.76
CA ALA A 250 19.16 -14.27 13.09
C ALA A 250 20.60 -14.50 13.57
N GLU A 251 21.51 -14.98 12.71
CA GLU A 251 22.92 -15.16 13.06
C GLU A 251 23.62 -13.83 13.43
N ARG A 252 23.16 -12.71 12.86
CA ARG A 252 23.72 -11.36 13.08
C ARG A 252 22.94 -10.54 14.10
N LYS A 253 21.91 -11.10 14.73
CA LYS A 253 20.95 -10.38 15.61
C LYS A 253 20.28 -9.17 14.91
N GLN A 254 20.14 -9.22 13.59
CA GLN A 254 19.43 -8.22 12.81
C GLN A 254 17.93 -8.54 12.81
N SER A 255 17.07 -7.51 12.86
CA SER A 255 15.61 -7.68 12.85
C SER A 255 15.04 -7.65 11.44
N ILE A 256 13.99 -8.44 11.19
CA ILE A 256 13.11 -8.24 10.03
C ILE A 256 11.95 -7.31 10.43
N LEU A 257 11.69 -6.30 9.60
CA LEU A 257 10.49 -5.47 9.63
C LEU A 257 9.54 -5.91 8.52
N PHE A 258 8.48 -6.61 8.88
CA PHE A 258 7.38 -6.97 7.98
C PHE A 258 6.46 -5.77 7.76
N LEU A 259 6.25 -5.42 6.50
CA LEU A 259 5.42 -4.29 6.07
C LEU A 259 4.26 -4.78 5.19
N PRO A 260 3.20 -5.35 5.79
CA PRO A 260 1.98 -5.71 5.08
C PRO A 260 1.14 -4.51 4.66
N CYS A 261 0.46 -4.64 3.51
CA CYS A 261 -0.74 -3.85 3.23
C CYS A 261 -1.89 -4.25 4.16
N HIS A 262 -2.86 -3.35 4.35
CA HIS A 262 -3.98 -3.55 5.27
C HIS A 262 -5.33 -3.47 4.54
N LYS A 263 -6.07 -4.57 4.47
CA LYS A 263 -7.38 -4.68 3.80
C LYS A 263 -8.48 -5.24 4.71
N SER A 264 -8.17 -6.04 5.73
CA SER A 264 -9.16 -6.63 6.66
C SER A 264 -8.68 -6.69 8.11
N HIS A 265 -9.61 -6.88 9.05
CA HIS A 265 -9.33 -7.15 10.46
C HIS A 265 -8.60 -8.48 10.73
N ILE A 266 -8.49 -9.36 9.74
CA ILE A 266 -7.77 -10.63 9.89
C ILE A 266 -6.29 -10.54 9.51
N ASP A 267 -5.83 -9.48 8.85
CA ASP A 267 -4.49 -9.42 8.23
C ASP A 267 -3.35 -9.77 9.20
N TYR A 268 -3.30 -9.14 10.37
CA TYR A 268 -2.28 -9.40 11.40
C TYR A 268 -2.38 -10.81 12.01
N LEU A 269 -3.61 -11.35 12.12
CA LEU A 269 -3.80 -12.74 12.55
C LEU A 269 -3.23 -13.69 11.48
N THR A 270 -3.44 -13.37 10.19
CA THR A 270 -2.99 -14.16 9.05
C THR A 270 -1.46 -14.12 8.89
N VAL A 271 -0.83 -12.94 8.94
CA VAL A 271 0.65 -12.80 8.81
C VAL A 271 1.36 -13.50 9.96
N SER A 272 0.95 -13.26 11.21
CA SER A 272 1.59 -13.91 12.37
C SER A 272 1.28 -15.42 12.47
N TRP A 273 0.09 -15.88 12.07
CA TRP A 273 -0.19 -17.31 11.89
C TRP A 273 0.69 -17.93 10.80
N LEU A 274 0.97 -17.21 9.71
CA LEU A 274 1.84 -17.69 8.66
C LEU A 274 3.30 -17.76 9.13
N MET A 275 3.80 -16.77 9.89
CA MET A 275 5.13 -16.87 10.52
C MET A 275 5.23 -18.07 11.46
N PHE A 276 4.18 -18.34 12.26
CA PHE A 276 4.10 -19.56 13.07
C PHE A 276 4.16 -20.84 12.22
N ARG A 277 3.34 -20.93 11.16
CA ARG A 277 3.34 -22.05 10.19
C ARG A 277 4.69 -22.27 9.51
N LEU A 278 5.38 -21.18 9.18
CA LEU A 278 6.69 -21.21 8.50
C LEU A 278 7.87 -21.43 9.46
N GLY A 279 7.64 -21.52 10.78
CA GLY A 279 8.71 -21.67 11.75
C GLY A 279 9.65 -20.45 11.80
N ILE A 280 9.13 -19.24 11.58
CA ILE A 280 9.84 -17.96 11.71
C ILE A 280 9.39 -17.29 13.01
N ALA A 281 10.28 -16.59 13.72
CA ALA A 281 9.99 -15.89 14.97
C ALA A 281 8.85 -14.87 14.77
N LEU A 282 7.81 -14.98 15.62
CA LEU A 282 6.66 -14.07 15.60
C LEU A 282 7.10 -12.60 15.68
N PRO A 283 6.55 -11.72 14.83
CA PRO A 283 6.83 -10.30 14.90
C PRO A 283 6.09 -9.64 16.07
N HIS A 284 6.64 -8.52 16.52
CA HIS A 284 5.96 -7.61 17.45
C HIS A 284 5.04 -6.71 16.62
N ILE A 285 3.73 -6.97 16.68
CA ILE A 285 2.72 -6.38 15.79
C ILE A 285 2.31 -5.01 16.32
N ILE A 286 2.65 -3.93 15.62
CA ILE A 286 2.27 -2.58 16.02
C ILE A 286 0.78 -2.34 15.74
N ALA A 287 -0.01 -2.38 16.83
CA ALA A 287 -1.46 -2.25 16.82
C ALA A 287 -1.92 -0.88 17.35
N GLY A 288 -3.03 -0.36 16.84
CA GLY A 288 -3.63 0.86 17.40
C GLY A 288 -4.40 0.58 18.69
N GLU A 289 -4.28 1.46 19.68
CA GLU A 289 -4.99 1.48 20.97
C GLU A 289 -6.52 1.25 20.84
N ASN A 290 -7.12 1.61 19.71
CA ASN A 290 -8.51 1.29 19.36
C ASN A 290 -8.86 -0.23 19.32
N LEU A 291 -7.88 -1.12 19.31
CA LEU A 291 -8.07 -2.57 19.38
C LEU A 291 -7.91 -3.13 20.81
N ASP A 292 -7.51 -2.29 21.79
CA ASP A 292 -7.34 -2.68 23.19
C ASP A 292 -8.69 -2.71 23.92
N LEU A 293 -9.51 -3.69 23.53
CA LEU A 293 -10.80 -3.95 24.16
C LEU A 293 -10.63 -4.89 25.36
N PRO A 294 -11.49 -4.80 26.40
CA PRO A 294 -11.48 -5.74 27.53
C PRO A 294 -11.46 -7.20 27.08
N VAL A 295 -10.70 -8.04 27.79
CA VAL A 295 -10.31 -9.43 27.43
C VAL A 295 -9.45 -9.51 26.17
N LEU A 296 -9.91 -8.99 25.03
CA LEU A 296 -9.26 -9.14 23.73
C LEU A 296 -7.86 -8.52 23.67
N GLY A 297 -7.64 -7.34 24.25
CA GLY A 297 -6.34 -6.66 24.22
C GLY A 297 -5.23 -7.47 24.89
N ASP A 298 -5.55 -8.24 25.93
CA ASP A 298 -4.60 -9.15 26.58
C ASP A 298 -4.36 -10.43 25.76
N VAL A 299 -5.40 -10.97 25.10
CA VAL A 299 -5.26 -12.06 24.11
C VAL A 299 -4.34 -11.64 22.96
N LEU A 300 -4.51 -10.42 22.44
CA LEU A 300 -3.68 -9.86 21.37
C LEU A 300 -2.25 -9.56 21.85
N ARG A 301 -2.06 -8.97 23.04
CA ARG A 301 -0.71 -8.79 23.64
C ARG A 301 0.03 -10.11 23.77
N LYS A 302 -0.64 -11.16 24.25
CA LYS A 302 -0.09 -12.52 24.34
C LYS A 302 0.20 -13.15 22.98
N GLY A 303 -0.52 -12.74 21.94
CA GLY A 303 -0.28 -13.10 20.53
C GLY A 303 0.81 -12.29 19.82
N GLY A 304 1.43 -11.30 20.48
CA GLY A 304 2.51 -10.46 19.92
C GLY A 304 2.16 -9.00 19.64
N ALA A 305 0.93 -8.55 19.93
CA ALA A 305 0.53 -7.17 19.69
C ALA A 305 1.15 -6.16 20.68
N PHE A 306 1.71 -5.10 20.14
CA PHE A 306 2.27 -3.93 20.83
C PHE A 306 1.41 -2.71 20.52
N PHE A 307 0.79 -2.12 21.54
CA PHE A 307 -0.29 -1.14 21.37
C PHE A 307 0.21 0.32 21.41
N ILE A 308 -0.16 1.11 20.40
CA ILE A 308 0.21 2.53 20.28
C ILE A 308 -1.01 3.47 20.19
N ARG A 309 -0.88 4.64 20.83
CA ARG A 309 -1.83 5.77 20.71
C ARG A 309 -1.86 6.30 19.28
N ARG A 310 -3.01 6.79 18.82
CA ARG A 310 -3.12 7.45 17.49
C ARG A 310 -2.45 8.82 17.40
N THR A 311 -2.29 9.52 18.52
CA THR A 311 -1.83 10.91 18.54
C THR A 311 -0.84 11.11 19.69
N PHE A 312 0.36 11.60 19.38
CA PHE A 312 1.42 11.87 20.34
C PHE A 312 1.46 13.35 20.81
N SER A 313 0.40 14.11 20.52
CA SER A 313 0.35 15.57 20.71
C SER A 313 0.14 15.94 22.18
N GLY A 314 1.08 16.66 22.78
CA GLY A 314 1.02 17.15 24.16
C GLY A 314 1.72 16.26 25.19
N ASP A 315 2.06 15.02 24.83
CA ASP A 315 2.83 14.11 25.67
C ASP A 315 4.30 14.10 25.23
N GLN A 316 5.21 14.40 26.16
CA GLN A 316 6.64 14.47 25.91
C GLN A 316 7.42 13.23 26.39
N LEU A 317 6.79 12.34 27.16
CA LEU A 317 7.39 11.13 27.72
C LEU A 317 7.04 9.92 26.85
N TYR A 318 5.75 9.75 26.52
CA TYR A 318 5.25 8.63 25.74
C TYR A 318 6.01 8.39 24.42
N PRO A 319 6.34 9.41 23.59
CA PRO A 319 7.06 9.17 22.34
C PRO A 319 8.49 8.70 22.54
N ALA A 320 9.13 9.06 23.66
CA ALA A 320 10.47 8.59 24.01
C ALA A 320 10.46 7.15 24.52
N VAL A 321 9.49 6.80 25.38
CA VAL A 321 9.31 5.43 25.90
C VAL A 321 8.97 4.45 24.75
N ILE A 322 8.09 4.86 23.83
CA ILE A 322 7.72 4.07 22.64
C ILE A 322 8.89 3.94 21.66
N LYS A 323 9.63 5.03 21.40
CA LYS A 323 10.86 4.97 20.59
C LYS A 323 11.89 3.99 21.19
N GLU A 324 12.15 4.12 22.49
CA GLU A 324 13.14 3.28 23.18
C GLU A 324 12.76 1.79 23.13
N TYR A 325 11.48 1.45 23.25
CA TYR A 325 11.03 0.07 23.08
C TYR A 325 11.28 -0.46 21.66
N VAL A 326 11.02 0.34 20.62
CA VAL A 326 11.35 -0.05 19.23
C VAL A 326 12.86 -0.19 19.04
N GLU A 327 13.68 0.75 19.52
CA GLU A 327 15.15 0.64 19.49
C GLU A 327 15.66 -0.60 20.27
N THR A 328 15.03 -0.95 21.38
CA THR A 328 15.37 -2.13 22.20
C THR A 328 15.02 -3.44 21.49
N LEU A 329 13.89 -3.52 20.78
CA LEU A 329 13.53 -4.69 19.98
C LEU A 329 14.50 -4.88 18.80
N LEU A 330 14.87 -3.79 18.12
CA LEU A 330 15.85 -3.80 17.02
C LEU A 330 17.24 -4.27 17.49
N ALA A 331 17.73 -3.75 18.61
CA ALA A 331 19.00 -4.18 19.22
C ALA A 331 18.99 -5.64 19.72
N SER A 332 17.78 -6.23 19.89
CA SER A 332 17.59 -7.62 20.29
C SER A 332 17.45 -8.58 19.10
N GLY A 333 17.46 -8.09 17.85
CA GLY A 333 17.11 -8.89 16.66
C GLY A 333 15.66 -9.37 16.63
N LYS A 334 14.77 -8.75 17.41
CA LYS A 334 13.36 -9.14 17.51
C LYS A 334 12.59 -8.58 16.32
N ASN A 335 11.91 -9.46 15.58
CA ASN A 335 11.11 -9.10 14.41
C ASN A 335 9.96 -8.15 14.77
N LEU A 336 9.58 -7.30 13.82
CA LEU A 336 8.54 -6.27 13.93
C LEU A 336 7.53 -6.42 12.77
N GLU A 337 6.27 -6.12 12.99
CA GLU A 337 5.24 -6.03 11.95
C GLU A 337 4.52 -4.68 12.08
N CYS A 338 4.41 -3.91 11.00
CA CYS A 338 3.51 -2.75 10.98
C CYS A 338 2.89 -2.52 9.61
N PHE A 339 1.58 -2.24 9.61
CA PHE A 339 0.85 -1.85 8.40
C PHE A 339 1.33 -0.48 7.93
N ILE A 340 2.00 -0.45 6.77
CA ILE A 340 2.59 0.76 6.20
C ILE A 340 1.55 1.88 5.98
N GLU A 341 0.29 1.51 5.75
CA GLU A 341 -0.87 2.38 5.57
C GLU A 341 -1.43 2.98 6.88
N GLY A 342 -1.15 2.36 8.04
CA GLY A 342 -1.66 2.74 9.36
C GLY A 342 -3.17 2.53 9.60
N THR A 343 -3.93 2.08 8.59
CA THR A 343 -5.35 1.72 8.69
C THR A 343 -5.74 0.83 7.51
N ARG A 344 -6.76 -0.05 7.68
CA ARG A 344 -7.30 -0.85 6.56
C ARG A 344 -7.79 0.09 5.44
N SER A 345 -7.42 -0.20 4.19
CA SER A 345 -8.03 0.41 3.01
C SER A 345 -9.50 0.03 2.89
N ARG A 346 -10.36 1.03 2.68
CA ARG A 346 -11.78 0.84 2.37
C ARG A 346 -12.03 0.72 0.86
N THR A 347 -11.04 1.07 0.04
CA THR A 347 -11.20 1.26 -1.42
C THR A 347 -10.55 0.16 -2.24
N GLY A 348 -9.81 -0.77 -1.63
CA GLY A 348 -9.08 -1.85 -2.30
C GLY A 348 -7.64 -1.48 -2.70
N LYS A 349 -7.38 -0.18 -2.94
CA LYS A 349 -6.06 0.41 -3.23
C LYS A 349 -5.20 0.54 -1.98
N LEU A 350 -3.87 0.56 -2.14
CA LEU A 350 -2.94 0.96 -1.07
C LEU A 350 -3.11 2.46 -0.73
N LEU A 351 -3.06 2.80 0.54
CA LEU A 351 -3.07 4.18 1.06
C LEU A 351 -1.63 4.75 1.23
N PRO A 352 -1.44 6.08 1.27
CA PRO A 352 -0.12 6.68 1.45
C PRO A 352 0.53 6.36 2.81
N PRO A 353 1.87 6.20 2.85
CA PRO A 353 2.57 5.55 3.95
C PRO A 353 2.63 6.41 5.23
N LYS A 354 2.54 5.77 6.40
CA LYS A 354 2.62 6.43 7.71
C LYS A 354 4.02 6.31 8.31
N LEU A 355 4.80 7.35 8.10
CA LEU A 355 6.25 7.39 8.38
C LEU A 355 6.62 7.38 9.88
N GLY A 356 5.66 7.34 10.80
CA GLY A 356 5.89 7.49 12.24
C GLY A 356 6.75 6.37 12.85
N ILE A 357 6.40 5.11 12.61
CA ILE A 357 7.20 3.96 13.05
C ILE A 357 8.51 3.87 12.25
N LEU A 358 8.45 4.10 10.94
CA LEU A 358 9.64 4.09 10.09
C LEU A 358 10.69 5.10 10.58
N LYS A 359 10.28 6.25 11.14
CA LYS A 359 11.21 7.20 11.78
C LYS A 359 11.96 6.54 12.95
N TYR A 360 11.30 5.80 13.82
CA TYR A 360 11.98 5.11 14.94
C TYR A 360 12.90 3.99 14.46
N VAL A 361 12.53 3.26 13.41
CA VAL A 361 13.39 2.20 12.84
C VAL A 361 14.63 2.77 12.15
N VAL A 362 14.46 3.81 11.32
CA VAL A 362 15.57 4.51 10.65
C VAL A 362 16.45 5.22 11.68
N GLU A 363 15.89 5.84 12.72
CA GLU A 363 16.70 6.42 13.79
C GLU A 363 17.44 5.36 14.61
N GLY A 364 16.83 4.21 14.91
CA GLY A 364 17.54 3.10 15.58
C GLY A 364 18.78 2.64 14.79
N LEU A 365 18.65 2.47 13.47
CA LEU A 365 19.77 2.13 12.59
C LEU A 365 20.82 3.25 12.52
N LEU A 366 20.40 4.51 12.29
CA LEU A 366 21.33 5.66 12.22
C LEU A 366 22.04 5.95 13.55
N ASN A 367 21.42 5.59 14.69
CA ASN A 367 21.99 5.70 16.03
C ASN A 367 22.89 4.49 16.41
N GLY A 368 23.10 3.52 15.50
CA GLY A 368 23.92 2.34 15.77
C GLY A 368 23.33 1.35 16.78
N ARG A 369 22.01 1.30 16.94
CA ARG A 369 21.34 0.31 17.82
C ARG A 369 21.34 -1.11 17.25
N THR A 370 21.47 -1.21 15.94
CA THR A 370 21.59 -2.46 15.18
C THR A 370 22.40 -2.15 13.92
N ASP A 371 23.16 -3.14 13.42
CA ASP A 371 23.97 -2.95 12.21
C ASP A 371 23.10 -2.79 10.95
N ASP A 372 21.94 -3.45 10.90
CA ASP A 372 21.00 -3.38 9.79
C ASP A 372 19.58 -3.79 10.21
N VAL A 373 18.59 -3.47 9.37
CA VAL A 373 17.20 -3.94 9.47
C VAL A 373 16.76 -4.45 8.11
N TRP A 374 16.23 -5.67 8.04
CA TRP A 374 15.74 -6.26 6.80
C TRP A 374 14.28 -5.86 6.58
N ILE A 375 14.01 -5.15 5.49
CA ILE A 375 12.66 -4.74 5.10
C ILE A 375 12.01 -5.87 4.30
N CYS A 376 10.86 -6.36 4.76
CA CYS A 376 10.07 -7.38 4.06
C CYS A 376 8.69 -6.81 3.66
N PRO A 377 8.52 -6.34 2.42
CA PRO A 377 7.22 -5.93 1.87
C PRO A 377 6.29 -7.16 1.74
N VAL A 378 5.05 -7.06 2.22
CA VAL A 378 4.07 -8.17 2.16
C VAL A 378 2.78 -7.73 1.49
N SER A 379 2.35 -8.48 0.48
CA SER A 379 1.09 -8.27 -0.24
C SER A 379 0.06 -9.29 0.22
N LEU A 380 -1.13 -8.82 0.63
CA LEU A 380 -2.27 -9.65 1.01
C LEU A 380 -3.46 -9.32 0.11
N GLN A 381 -4.00 -10.34 -0.55
CA GLN A 381 -5.09 -10.23 -1.52
C GLN A 381 -6.20 -11.23 -1.20
N TYR A 382 -7.43 -10.84 -1.53
CA TYR A 382 -8.65 -11.49 -1.07
C TYR A 382 -9.69 -11.52 -2.18
N ASP A 383 -10.30 -12.69 -2.42
CA ASP A 383 -11.53 -12.78 -3.21
C ASP A 383 -12.69 -12.02 -2.55
N SER A 384 -12.76 -12.03 -1.20
CA SER A 384 -13.77 -11.28 -0.45
C SER A 384 -13.26 -10.88 0.94
N VAL A 385 -13.75 -9.73 1.41
CA VAL A 385 -13.44 -9.12 2.72
C VAL A 385 -14.75 -8.98 3.51
N ILE A 386 -14.73 -9.33 4.80
CA ILE A 386 -15.94 -9.37 5.64
C ILE A 386 -16.57 -7.98 5.71
N GLU A 387 -15.72 -6.97 5.82
CA GLU A 387 -16.10 -5.58 6.08
C GLU A 387 -16.53 -4.81 4.82
N SER A 388 -16.72 -5.47 3.66
CA SER A 388 -17.04 -4.79 2.39
C SER A 388 -18.33 -3.94 2.45
N GLU A 389 -19.39 -4.42 3.10
CA GLU A 389 -20.64 -3.63 3.24
C GLU A 389 -20.45 -2.43 4.19
N THR A 390 -19.72 -2.62 5.30
CA THR A 390 -19.45 -1.52 6.25
C THR A 390 -18.49 -0.50 5.67
N TYR A 391 -17.54 -0.90 4.83
CA TYR A 391 -16.68 -0.01 4.04
C TYR A 391 -17.47 0.95 3.16
N VAL A 392 -18.46 0.47 2.41
CA VAL A 392 -19.30 1.36 1.60
C VAL A 392 -20.12 2.30 2.47
N SER A 393 -20.59 1.84 3.62
CA SER A 393 -21.27 2.70 4.59
C SER A 393 -20.37 3.81 5.15
N GLU A 394 -19.09 3.50 5.46
CA GLU A 394 -18.08 4.47 5.92
C GLU A 394 -17.73 5.47 4.82
N LEU A 395 -17.48 5.00 3.60
CA LEU A 395 -17.10 5.85 2.46
C LEU A 395 -18.21 6.79 2.01
N LEU A 396 -19.48 6.40 2.20
CA LEU A 396 -20.67 7.24 1.97
C LEU A 396 -21.02 8.14 3.18
N GLY A 397 -20.11 8.28 4.15
CA GLY A 397 -20.14 9.29 5.19
C GLY A 397 -20.83 8.89 6.49
N LYS A 398 -21.24 7.63 6.67
CA LYS A 398 -21.69 7.15 8.00
C LYS A 398 -20.48 7.08 8.94
N PRO A 399 -20.63 7.39 10.24
CA PRO A 399 -19.52 7.28 11.18
C PRO A 399 -19.03 5.84 11.25
N LYS A 400 -17.70 5.67 11.30
CA LYS A 400 -17.07 4.36 11.44
C LYS A 400 -17.68 3.57 12.60
N GLN A 401 -18.33 2.46 12.27
CA GLN A 401 -18.83 1.53 13.27
C GLN A 401 -17.64 0.83 13.94
N ALA A 402 -17.72 0.67 15.26
CA ALA A 402 -16.74 -0.07 16.04
C ALA A 402 -17.01 -1.57 15.94
N GLU A 403 -16.97 -2.11 14.72
CA GLU A 403 -16.95 -3.56 14.50
C GLU A 403 -15.75 -4.14 15.24
N SER A 404 -16.03 -4.86 16.32
CA SER A 404 -14.98 -5.43 17.14
C SER A 404 -14.56 -6.78 16.58
N LEU A 405 -13.26 -7.05 16.62
CA LEU A 405 -12.71 -8.41 16.52
C LEU A 405 -13.44 -9.38 17.47
N LEU A 406 -13.88 -8.91 18.64
CA LEU A 406 -14.70 -9.69 19.58
C LEU A 406 -16.06 -10.12 18.97
N GLY A 407 -16.70 -9.27 18.17
CA GLY A 407 -17.87 -9.62 17.38
C GLY A 407 -17.54 -10.62 16.26
N LEU A 408 -16.41 -10.45 15.57
CA LEU A 408 -15.94 -11.39 14.54
C LEU A 408 -15.55 -12.77 15.10
N LEU A 409 -15.08 -12.85 16.35
CA LEU A 409 -14.71 -14.10 17.01
C LEU A 409 -15.90 -14.77 17.72
N SER A 410 -16.81 -13.99 18.33
CA SER A 410 -18.01 -14.53 18.98
C SER A 410 -19.13 -14.89 18.00
N GLY A 411 -19.27 -14.16 16.88
CA GLY A 411 -20.17 -14.48 15.76
C GLY A 411 -19.73 -15.68 14.89
N SER A 412 -18.73 -16.44 15.34
CA SER A 412 -18.09 -17.53 14.57
C SER A 412 -19.07 -18.59 14.04
N SER A 413 -20.17 -18.89 14.73
CA SER A 413 -21.16 -19.88 14.25
C SER A 413 -21.86 -19.51 12.92
N SER A 414 -21.84 -18.21 12.57
CA SER A 414 -22.31 -17.65 11.29
C SER A 414 -21.14 -17.34 10.35
N LEU A 415 -20.08 -16.69 10.86
CA LEU A 415 -18.93 -16.27 10.05
C LEU A 415 -18.15 -17.46 9.46
N LEU A 416 -18.13 -18.61 10.14
CA LEU A 416 -17.55 -19.86 9.63
C LEU A 416 -18.44 -20.56 8.56
N GLN A 417 -19.56 -19.96 8.15
CA GLN A 417 -20.38 -20.38 7.00
C GLN A 417 -20.15 -19.49 5.77
N LEU A 418 -19.42 -18.37 5.89
CA LEU A 418 -19.12 -17.49 4.77
C LEU A 418 -18.14 -18.15 3.80
N LYS A 419 -18.49 -18.16 2.50
CA LYS A 419 -17.65 -18.71 1.42
C LYS A 419 -16.80 -17.61 0.77
N MET A 420 -15.77 -17.14 1.47
CA MET A 420 -15.01 -15.92 1.13
C MET A 420 -13.96 -16.05 0.02
N GLY A 421 -13.96 -17.15 -0.74
CA GLY A 421 -12.95 -17.48 -1.75
C GLY A 421 -11.60 -17.93 -1.15
N ARG A 422 -10.49 -17.46 -1.72
CA ARG A 422 -9.11 -17.66 -1.21
C ARG A 422 -8.50 -16.37 -0.64
N ILE A 423 -7.50 -16.55 0.23
CA ILE A 423 -6.46 -15.53 0.48
C ILE A 423 -5.26 -15.88 -0.40
N ASP A 424 -4.57 -14.84 -0.88
CA ASP A 424 -3.26 -14.95 -1.49
C ASP A 424 -2.25 -14.03 -0.77
N ILE A 425 -1.08 -14.55 -0.43
CA ILE A 425 -0.05 -13.85 0.38
C ILE A 425 1.31 -13.99 -0.31
N ARG A 426 1.92 -12.84 -0.61
CA ARG A 426 3.23 -12.75 -1.27
C ARG A 426 4.20 -11.92 -0.45
N PHE A 427 5.47 -12.31 -0.52
CA PHE A 427 6.60 -11.59 0.06
C PHE A 427 7.48 -11.12 -1.08
N ASP A 428 7.86 -9.83 -1.09
CA ASP A 428 8.99 -9.44 -1.94
C ASP A 428 10.30 -9.84 -1.28
N THR A 429 11.36 -10.00 -2.08
CA THR A 429 12.69 -10.38 -1.59
C THR A 429 13.14 -9.39 -0.51
N PRO A 430 13.33 -9.82 0.75
CA PRO A 430 13.61 -8.88 1.83
C PRO A 430 14.97 -8.20 1.61
N TRP A 431 15.05 -6.90 1.87
CA TRP A 431 16.22 -6.09 1.50
C TRP A 431 16.77 -5.24 2.65
N SER A 432 18.09 -5.03 2.63
CA SER A 432 18.86 -4.27 3.64
C SER A 432 18.46 -2.79 3.69
N LEU A 433 18.03 -2.31 4.86
CA LEU A 433 17.74 -0.89 5.08
C LEU A 433 19.03 -0.05 5.03
N GLN A 434 20.15 -0.56 5.57
CA GLN A 434 21.45 0.09 5.48
C GLN A 434 21.89 0.23 4.01
N GLY A 435 21.73 -0.83 3.22
CA GLY A 435 21.98 -0.84 1.78
C GLY A 435 21.12 0.17 1.02
N PHE A 436 19.83 0.28 1.34
CA PHE A 436 18.94 1.30 0.76
C PHE A 436 19.36 2.73 1.14
N ILE A 437 19.75 2.98 2.39
CA ILE A 437 20.21 4.31 2.81
C ILE A 437 21.49 4.70 2.06
N LYS A 438 22.41 3.76 1.85
CA LYS A 438 23.60 3.96 1.02
C LYS A 438 23.20 4.24 -0.45
N GLU A 439 22.37 3.40 -1.05
CA GLU A 439 21.84 3.59 -2.41
C GLU A 439 21.20 4.97 -2.59
N GLN A 440 20.48 5.49 -1.59
CA GLN A 440 19.88 6.83 -1.63
C GLN A 440 20.89 7.97 -1.49
N LYS A 441 22.06 7.75 -0.86
CA LYS A 441 23.19 8.70 -0.90
C LYS A 441 23.86 8.66 -2.28
N ASP A 442 24.25 7.47 -2.73
CA ASP A 442 25.00 7.26 -3.97
C ASP A 442 24.23 7.81 -5.20
N ARG A 443 22.91 7.56 -5.29
CA ARG A 443 22.03 8.11 -6.34
C ARG A 443 21.92 9.65 -6.38
N ARG A 444 22.29 10.35 -5.29
CA ARG A 444 22.24 11.82 -5.18
C ARG A 444 23.61 12.48 -5.35
N ALA A 445 24.68 11.75 -5.03
CA ALA A 445 26.04 12.15 -5.36
C ALA A 445 26.37 11.98 -6.85
N ALA A 446 25.54 11.24 -7.61
CA ALA A 446 25.69 11.04 -9.04
C ALA A 446 25.59 12.37 -9.83
N PRO A 447 26.57 12.68 -10.71
CA PRO A 447 26.55 13.92 -11.49
C PRO A 447 25.35 13.94 -12.46
N GLY A 448 24.62 15.05 -12.45
CA GLY A 448 23.38 15.25 -13.23
C GLY A 448 22.09 15.27 -12.41
N TYR A 449 22.12 14.91 -11.11
CA TYR A 449 20.95 15.00 -10.23
C TYR A 449 20.71 16.46 -9.74
N LYS A 450 20.21 17.33 -10.63
CA LYS A 450 19.74 18.71 -10.36
C LYS A 450 20.69 19.64 -9.58
N ASP A 451 21.75 20.13 -10.24
CA ASP A 451 22.57 21.35 -9.97
C ASP A 451 23.10 21.69 -8.55
N GLU A 452 22.55 21.16 -7.47
CA GLU A 452 23.01 21.36 -6.10
C GLU A 452 23.52 20.02 -5.55
N THR A 453 24.83 19.92 -5.26
CA THR A 453 25.45 18.72 -4.68
C THR A 453 25.14 18.59 -3.18
N VAL A 454 23.86 18.49 -2.84
CA VAL A 454 23.37 18.38 -1.46
C VAL A 454 23.53 16.94 -0.97
N GLU A 455 24.58 16.70 -0.17
CA GLU A 455 24.77 15.39 0.46
C GLU A 455 23.57 15.05 1.35
N LEU A 456 23.00 13.86 1.17
CA LEU A 456 21.90 13.37 1.98
C LEU A 456 22.41 12.96 3.37
N ASP A 457 22.47 13.93 4.28
CA ASP A 457 22.60 13.71 5.73
C ASP A 457 21.21 13.57 6.39
N PRO A 458 20.70 12.35 6.66
CA PRO A 458 19.46 12.14 7.39
C PRO A 458 19.64 12.16 8.93
N VAL A 459 20.86 12.33 9.44
CA VAL A 459 21.16 12.34 10.88
C VAL A 459 20.88 13.73 11.44
N ASN A 460 21.55 14.76 10.89
CA ASN A 460 21.44 16.13 11.39
C ASN A 460 20.33 16.95 10.73
N ASN A 461 19.92 16.62 9.49
CA ASN A 461 18.90 17.38 8.76
C ASN A 461 17.54 16.64 8.72
N GLU A 462 16.55 17.16 9.46
CA GLU A 462 15.19 16.60 9.49
C GLU A 462 14.47 16.65 8.13
N VAL A 463 14.79 17.59 7.23
CA VAL A 463 14.21 17.64 5.87
C VAL A 463 14.71 16.45 5.04
N HIS A 464 16.01 16.16 5.13
CA HIS A 464 16.62 14.98 4.51
C HIS A 464 16.06 13.68 5.11
N LYS A 465 15.91 13.62 6.44
CA LYS A 465 15.28 12.49 7.14
C LYS A 465 13.84 12.24 6.67
N VAL A 466 13.01 13.30 6.57
CA VAL A 466 11.63 13.20 6.05
C VAL A 466 11.61 12.77 4.57
N LEU A 467 12.55 13.24 3.76
CA LEU A 467 12.66 12.86 2.35
C LEU A 467 13.09 11.39 2.17
N LEU A 468 14.06 10.92 2.97
CA LEU A 468 14.47 9.51 3.03
C LEU A 468 13.31 8.61 3.50
N LEU A 469 12.57 9.02 4.53
CA LEU A 469 11.39 8.29 5.01
C LEU A 469 10.27 8.22 3.95
N LYS A 470 10.04 9.30 3.18
CA LYS A 470 9.12 9.27 2.04
C LYS A 470 9.59 8.28 0.96
N ALA A 471 10.87 8.29 0.61
CA ALA A 471 11.44 7.35 -0.37
C ALA A 471 11.31 5.88 0.10
N LEU A 472 11.62 5.60 1.37
CA LEU A 472 11.41 4.30 2.02
C LEU A 472 9.96 3.85 1.93
N GLY A 473 9.03 4.71 2.35
CA GLY A 473 7.59 4.38 2.36
C GLY A 473 7.03 4.11 0.96
N TYR A 474 7.40 4.91 -0.05
CA TYR A 474 6.93 4.69 -1.41
C TYR A 474 7.62 3.53 -2.12
N ARG A 475 8.90 3.21 -1.83
CA ARG A 475 9.54 1.97 -2.30
C ARG A 475 8.78 0.75 -1.80
N VAL A 476 8.50 0.68 -0.49
CA VAL A 476 7.72 -0.43 0.10
C VAL A 476 6.35 -0.60 -0.56
N LEU A 477 5.63 0.50 -0.84
CA LEU A 477 4.33 0.41 -1.54
C LEU A 477 4.47 -0.04 -3.00
N ALA A 478 5.57 0.33 -3.68
CA ALA A 478 5.87 -0.17 -5.02
C ALA A 478 6.21 -1.67 -5.00
N ASP A 479 7.02 -2.13 -4.03
CA ASP A 479 7.38 -3.53 -3.82
C ASP A 479 6.13 -4.40 -3.53
N ILE A 480 5.20 -3.93 -2.67
CA ILE A 480 3.91 -4.59 -2.39
C ILE A 480 3.04 -4.71 -3.66
N ASN A 481 3.01 -3.68 -4.51
CA ASN A 481 2.29 -3.69 -5.79
C ASN A 481 2.94 -4.65 -6.80
N LYS A 482 4.28 -4.64 -6.91
CA LYS A 482 5.08 -5.52 -7.78
C LYS A 482 4.78 -6.99 -7.51
N VAL A 483 4.73 -7.41 -6.24
CA VAL A 483 4.40 -8.80 -5.87
C VAL A 483 2.91 -9.05 -5.62
N SER A 484 2.03 -8.12 -5.97
CA SER A 484 0.59 -8.32 -5.80
C SER A 484 0.02 -9.33 -6.80
N VAL A 485 -0.87 -10.19 -6.31
CA VAL A 485 -1.64 -11.13 -7.14
C VAL A 485 -3.02 -10.55 -7.43
N ILE A 486 -3.47 -10.66 -8.67
CA ILE A 486 -4.82 -10.26 -9.08
C ILE A 486 -5.78 -11.44 -8.92
N MET A 487 -6.80 -11.25 -8.08
CA MET A 487 -7.82 -12.24 -7.78
C MET A 487 -8.82 -12.41 -8.95
N PRO A 488 -9.45 -13.59 -9.16
CA PRO A 488 -10.44 -13.75 -10.22
C PRO A 488 -11.65 -12.84 -10.02
N ALA A 489 -12.06 -12.62 -8.77
CA ALA A 489 -13.08 -11.63 -8.43
C ALA A 489 -12.68 -10.19 -8.79
N ALA A 490 -11.39 -9.85 -8.69
CA ALA A 490 -10.86 -8.54 -9.12
C ALA A 490 -10.92 -8.37 -10.65
N LEU A 491 -10.61 -9.41 -11.43
CA LEU A 491 -10.75 -9.40 -12.90
C LEU A 491 -12.21 -9.16 -13.32
N ILE A 492 -13.13 -9.98 -12.81
CA ILE A 492 -14.55 -9.94 -13.19
C ILE A 492 -15.20 -8.63 -12.74
N GLY A 493 -14.88 -8.16 -11.52
CA GLY A 493 -15.37 -6.89 -10.99
C GLY A 493 -14.79 -5.67 -11.72
N THR A 494 -13.61 -5.80 -12.33
CA THR A 494 -13.08 -4.81 -13.28
C THR A 494 -13.92 -4.81 -14.55
N VAL A 495 -13.99 -5.93 -15.26
CA VAL A 495 -14.67 -6.04 -16.57
C VAL A 495 -16.12 -5.56 -16.50
N VAL A 496 -16.88 -6.01 -15.51
CA VAL A 496 -18.30 -5.63 -15.32
C VAL A 496 -18.49 -4.11 -15.06
N LEU A 497 -17.43 -3.40 -14.62
CA LEU A 497 -17.44 -1.94 -14.45
C LEU A 497 -16.75 -1.15 -15.57
N THR A 498 -15.93 -1.78 -16.42
CA THR A 498 -15.20 -1.13 -17.52
C THR A 498 -15.82 -1.36 -18.90
N LEU A 499 -16.97 -2.02 -19.00
CA LEU A 499 -17.70 -2.19 -20.27
C LEU A 499 -18.69 -1.07 -20.56
N ARG A 500 -18.81 -0.72 -21.85
CA ARG A 500 -19.83 0.22 -22.35
C ARG A 500 -21.22 -0.45 -22.41
N GLY A 501 -21.95 -0.43 -21.30
CA GLY A 501 -23.32 -0.94 -21.32
C GLY A 501 -24.09 -0.81 -20.01
N ARG A 502 -25.25 -1.45 -19.98
CA ARG A 502 -26.01 -1.70 -18.74
C ARG A 502 -25.58 -3.00 -18.06
N GLY A 503 -25.23 -4.01 -18.85
CA GLY A 503 -24.71 -5.31 -18.45
C GLY A 503 -23.89 -5.95 -19.59
N VAL A 504 -23.49 -7.21 -19.41
CA VAL A 504 -22.64 -8.00 -20.31
C VAL A 504 -23.17 -9.44 -20.41
N SER A 505 -23.04 -10.10 -21.57
CA SER A 505 -23.39 -11.52 -21.68
C SER A 505 -22.33 -12.43 -21.05
N ARG A 506 -22.68 -13.68 -20.73
CA ARG A 506 -21.69 -14.66 -20.23
C ARG A 506 -20.59 -14.93 -21.26
N SER A 507 -20.94 -14.97 -22.55
CA SER A 507 -20.02 -15.22 -23.66
C SER A 507 -18.97 -14.11 -23.78
N GLU A 508 -19.38 -12.84 -23.77
CA GLU A 508 -18.46 -11.70 -23.79
C GLU A 508 -17.63 -11.62 -22.50
N LEU A 509 -18.25 -11.80 -21.33
CA LEU A 509 -17.55 -11.66 -20.04
C LEU A 509 -16.33 -12.58 -19.94
N ILE A 510 -16.43 -13.83 -20.41
CA ILE A 510 -15.31 -14.78 -20.42
C ILE A 510 -14.17 -14.25 -21.31
N GLY A 511 -14.47 -13.86 -22.56
CA GLY A 511 -13.46 -13.35 -23.49
C GLY A 511 -12.76 -12.08 -23.00
N ARG A 512 -13.49 -11.16 -22.36
CA ARG A 512 -12.94 -9.95 -21.75
C ARG A 512 -12.07 -10.26 -20.52
N VAL A 513 -12.44 -11.26 -19.71
CA VAL A 513 -11.64 -11.71 -18.56
C VAL A 513 -10.34 -12.39 -19.01
N ASP A 514 -10.37 -13.22 -20.06
CA ASP A 514 -9.16 -13.83 -20.63
C ASP A 514 -8.25 -12.80 -21.31
N TRP A 515 -8.80 -11.80 -21.99
CA TRP A 515 -8.04 -10.65 -22.53
C TRP A 515 -7.35 -9.85 -21.41
N LEU A 516 -8.09 -9.50 -20.35
CA LEU A 516 -7.56 -8.75 -19.21
C LEU A 516 -6.47 -9.55 -18.47
N ARG A 517 -6.71 -10.84 -18.23
CA ARG A 517 -5.72 -11.78 -17.67
C ARG A 517 -4.45 -11.82 -18.52
N SER A 518 -4.59 -11.95 -19.84
CA SER A 518 -3.47 -12.00 -20.78
C SER A 518 -2.64 -10.71 -20.78
N ASN A 519 -3.29 -9.54 -20.68
CA ASN A 519 -2.61 -8.25 -20.60
C ASN A 519 -1.87 -8.05 -19.27
N ILE A 520 -2.46 -8.49 -18.16
CA ILE A 520 -1.84 -8.46 -16.82
C ILE A 520 -0.56 -9.32 -16.81
N VAL A 521 -0.65 -10.55 -17.33
CA VAL A 521 0.51 -11.45 -17.44
C VAL A 521 1.58 -10.92 -18.40
N ARG A 522 1.19 -10.32 -19.54
CA ARG A 522 2.15 -9.67 -20.48
C ARG A 522 2.92 -8.51 -19.81
N LYS A 523 2.31 -7.82 -18.84
CA LYS A 523 2.95 -6.75 -18.04
C LYS A 523 3.79 -7.28 -16.86
N GLY A 524 3.95 -8.60 -16.71
CA GLY A 524 4.75 -9.23 -15.66
C GLY A 524 4.05 -9.35 -14.30
N PHE A 525 2.75 -9.06 -14.21
CA PHE A 525 1.97 -9.21 -12.98
C PHE A 525 1.34 -10.60 -12.90
N THR A 526 1.17 -11.10 -11.67
CA THR A 526 0.61 -12.44 -11.43
C THR A 526 -0.91 -12.37 -11.30
N VAL A 527 -1.63 -13.23 -12.02
CA VAL A 527 -3.04 -13.55 -11.77
C VAL A 527 -3.10 -14.81 -10.91
N ALA A 528 -4.00 -14.85 -9.92
CA ALA A 528 -4.19 -16.01 -9.06
C ALA A 528 -4.49 -17.26 -9.90
N ASP A 529 -3.81 -18.37 -9.62
CA ASP A 529 -3.97 -19.59 -10.41
C ASP A 529 -5.43 -20.09 -10.42
N PHE A 530 -5.90 -20.45 -11.62
CA PHE A 530 -7.21 -21.06 -11.88
C PHE A 530 -7.14 -22.59 -11.70
N GLY A 531 -5.94 -23.17 -11.63
CA GLY A 531 -5.69 -24.60 -11.54
C GLY A 531 -6.12 -25.31 -12.82
N VAL A 532 -6.89 -26.39 -12.67
CA VAL A 532 -7.40 -27.21 -13.79
C VAL A 532 -8.65 -26.57 -14.44
N MET A 533 -9.14 -25.44 -13.93
CA MET A 533 -10.41 -24.85 -14.37
C MET A 533 -10.28 -23.99 -15.64
N SER A 534 -11.31 -24.05 -16.48
CA SER A 534 -11.54 -23.05 -17.53
C SER A 534 -11.94 -21.70 -16.95
N THR A 535 -11.66 -20.61 -17.68
CA THR A 535 -12.09 -19.26 -17.30
C THR A 535 -13.62 -19.16 -17.15
N GLY A 536 -14.40 -19.94 -17.91
CA GLY A 536 -15.85 -20.03 -17.76
C GLY A 536 -16.29 -20.53 -16.38
N GLU A 537 -15.69 -21.61 -15.88
CA GLU A 537 -16.02 -22.15 -14.54
C GLU A 537 -15.55 -21.21 -13.41
N VAL A 538 -14.45 -20.49 -13.63
CA VAL A 538 -13.95 -19.46 -12.69
C VAL A 538 -14.91 -18.27 -12.63
N VAL A 539 -15.41 -17.83 -13.78
CA VAL A 539 -16.50 -16.84 -13.87
C VAL A 539 -17.73 -17.34 -13.14
N ASP A 540 -18.30 -18.49 -13.51
CA ASP A 540 -19.52 -19.03 -12.90
C ASP A 540 -19.41 -19.17 -11.37
N ARG A 541 -18.26 -19.60 -10.86
CA ARG A 541 -17.99 -19.68 -9.42
C ARG A 541 -17.93 -18.31 -8.76
N ALA A 542 -17.25 -17.34 -9.35
CA ALA A 542 -17.15 -15.99 -8.79
C ALA A 542 -18.50 -15.28 -8.76
N LEU A 543 -19.29 -15.39 -9.84
CA LEU A 543 -20.65 -14.85 -9.93
C LEU A 543 -21.58 -15.47 -8.86
N SER A 544 -21.53 -16.81 -8.70
CA SER A 544 -22.43 -17.54 -7.79
C SER A 544 -22.05 -17.53 -6.31
N THR A 545 -20.77 -17.29 -5.97
CA THR A 545 -20.29 -17.31 -4.57
C THR A 545 -19.80 -15.96 -4.06
N VAL A 546 -18.87 -15.32 -4.76
CA VAL A 546 -18.16 -14.11 -4.28
C VAL A 546 -18.94 -12.83 -4.56
N MET A 547 -19.64 -12.77 -5.71
CA MET A 547 -20.37 -11.59 -6.18
C MET A 547 -21.87 -11.65 -5.93
N LYS A 548 -22.35 -12.66 -5.19
CA LYS A 548 -23.78 -12.85 -4.93
C LYS A 548 -24.38 -11.63 -4.23
N GLY A 549 -25.32 -10.94 -4.88
CA GLY A 549 -25.93 -9.70 -4.39
C GLY A 549 -25.12 -8.43 -4.67
N LEU A 550 -24.05 -8.51 -5.47
CA LEU A 550 -23.39 -7.35 -6.09
C LEU A 550 -23.84 -7.14 -7.54
N ILE A 551 -24.28 -8.23 -8.17
CA ILE A 551 -24.75 -8.37 -9.54
C ILE A 551 -26.08 -9.12 -9.55
N SER A 552 -26.86 -8.93 -10.61
CA SER A 552 -27.98 -9.79 -10.98
C SER A 552 -27.82 -10.28 -12.42
N GLU A 553 -28.57 -11.33 -12.76
CA GLU A 553 -28.61 -11.95 -14.07
C GLU A 553 -30.02 -11.72 -14.62
N GLU A 554 -30.16 -10.83 -15.60
CA GLU A 554 -31.42 -10.59 -16.30
C GLU A 554 -31.71 -11.76 -17.24
N LYS A 555 -32.95 -12.25 -17.23
CA LYS A 555 -33.38 -13.48 -17.92
C LYS A 555 -34.59 -13.30 -18.82
N ASP A 556 -35.31 -12.18 -18.74
CA ASP A 556 -36.38 -11.84 -19.69
C ASP A 556 -35.78 -11.17 -20.96
N VAL A 557 -34.75 -11.82 -21.52
CA VAL A 557 -33.89 -11.33 -22.61
C VAL A 557 -33.37 -12.49 -23.46
N MET A 558 -33.04 -12.22 -24.73
CA MET A 558 -32.60 -13.23 -25.70
C MET A 558 -31.30 -13.96 -25.33
N GLU A 559 -30.38 -13.29 -24.61
CA GLU A 559 -29.19 -13.91 -23.99
C GLU A 559 -29.11 -13.42 -22.52
N PRO A 560 -29.02 -14.31 -21.53
CA PRO A 560 -28.93 -13.91 -20.11
C PRO A 560 -27.79 -12.93 -19.86
N THR A 561 -28.15 -11.77 -19.28
CA THR A 561 -27.28 -10.59 -19.22
C THR A 561 -26.93 -10.25 -17.77
N ILE A 562 -25.64 -10.20 -17.46
CA ILE A 562 -25.10 -9.91 -16.13
C ILE A 562 -25.06 -8.39 -15.93
N VAL A 563 -25.78 -7.90 -14.91
CA VAL A 563 -25.96 -6.47 -14.61
C VAL A 563 -25.36 -6.16 -13.23
N PRO A 564 -24.50 -5.12 -13.09
CA PRO A 564 -24.02 -4.68 -11.79
C PRO A 564 -25.05 -3.83 -11.05
N GLU A 565 -25.61 -4.40 -9.98
CA GLU A 565 -26.50 -3.71 -9.04
C GLU A 565 -25.71 -2.77 -8.14
N LYS A 566 -24.78 -3.33 -7.36
CA LYS A 566 -24.01 -2.60 -6.36
C LYS A 566 -22.69 -2.06 -6.94
N ARG A 567 -22.77 -1.20 -7.94
CA ARG A 567 -21.60 -0.61 -8.64
C ARG A 567 -20.52 -0.04 -7.70
N PHE A 568 -20.93 0.58 -6.58
CA PHE A 568 -19.99 1.12 -5.59
C PHE A 568 -19.26 0.01 -4.81
N GLU A 569 -19.91 -1.09 -4.43
CA GLU A 569 -19.25 -2.26 -3.80
C GLU A 569 -18.33 -2.96 -4.82
N LEU A 570 -18.77 -3.13 -6.06
CA LEU A 570 -17.94 -3.69 -7.14
C LEU A 570 -16.68 -2.87 -7.41
N SER A 571 -16.70 -1.55 -7.14
CA SER A 571 -15.54 -0.69 -7.32
C SER A 571 -14.33 -1.10 -6.47
N PHE A 572 -14.55 -1.75 -5.31
CA PHE A 572 -13.49 -2.31 -4.47
C PHE A 572 -12.64 -3.32 -5.23
N TYR A 573 -13.26 -4.14 -6.09
CA TYR A 573 -12.60 -5.17 -6.90
C TYR A 573 -11.85 -4.56 -8.09
N ARG A 574 -12.49 -3.63 -8.84
CA ARG A 574 -11.82 -2.85 -9.91
C ARG A 574 -10.56 -2.15 -9.40
N ASN A 575 -10.65 -1.58 -8.20
CA ASN A 575 -9.55 -0.88 -7.55
C ASN A 575 -8.41 -1.80 -7.06
N GLN A 576 -8.55 -3.13 -7.11
CA GLN A 576 -7.43 -4.05 -6.91
C GLN A 576 -6.60 -4.29 -8.19
N VAL A 577 -7.09 -3.86 -9.36
CA VAL A 577 -6.42 -4.06 -10.68
C VAL A 577 -5.83 -2.75 -11.21
N ILE A 578 -6.41 -1.60 -10.84
CA ILE A 578 -6.09 -0.29 -11.40
C ILE A 578 -4.60 0.11 -11.34
N HIS A 579 -3.83 -0.36 -10.35
CA HIS A 579 -2.41 0.00 -10.20
C HIS A 579 -1.54 -0.52 -11.36
N ILE A 580 -1.98 -1.55 -12.07
CA ILE A 580 -1.30 -2.12 -13.25
C ILE A 580 -1.45 -1.23 -14.49
N PHE A 581 -2.51 -0.43 -14.56
CA PHE A 581 -2.93 0.29 -15.76
C PHE A 581 -2.99 1.83 -15.55
N VAL A 582 -2.32 2.35 -14.52
CA VAL A 582 -2.38 3.80 -14.19
C VAL A 582 -1.83 4.62 -15.34
N SER A 583 -0.66 4.27 -15.89
CA SER A 583 -0.02 5.06 -16.94
C SER A 583 -0.87 5.11 -18.22
N GLU A 584 -1.40 3.97 -18.67
CA GLU A 584 -2.32 3.85 -19.80
C GLU A 584 -3.59 4.68 -19.56
N SER A 585 -4.10 4.67 -18.32
CA SER A 585 -5.29 5.45 -17.96
C SER A 585 -5.03 6.95 -17.91
N LEU A 586 -3.83 7.41 -17.52
CA LEU A 586 -3.46 8.82 -17.58
C LEU A 586 -3.19 9.28 -19.01
N ALA A 587 -2.53 8.46 -19.84
CA ALA A 587 -2.33 8.73 -21.26
C ALA A 587 -3.68 8.78 -22.01
N ALA A 588 -4.58 7.83 -21.73
CA ALA A 588 -5.92 7.83 -22.28
C ALA A 588 -6.72 9.07 -21.86
N ALA A 589 -6.68 9.45 -20.57
CA ALA A 589 -7.38 10.63 -20.05
C ALA A 589 -6.81 11.95 -20.60
N ALA A 590 -5.50 12.01 -20.87
CA ALA A 590 -4.87 13.15 -21.55
C ALA A 590 -5.35 13.27 -23.01
N LEU A 591 -5.27 12.19 -23.80
CA LEU A 591 -5.79 12.16 -25.18
C LEU A 591 -7.31 12.42 -25.24
N TYR A 592 -8.05 12.03 -24.20
CA TYR A 592 -9.49 12.23 -24.11
C TYR A 592 -9.88 13.72 -24.17
N THR A 593 -9.02 14.64 -23.72
CA THR A 593 -9.26 16.10 -23.83
C THR A 593 -9.48 16.56 -25.28
N ARG A 594 -8.90 15.87 -26.27
CA ARG A 594 -9.12 16.09 -27.72
C ARG A 594 -10.24 15.20 -28.26
N VAL A 595 -10.21 13.90 -27.97
CA VAL A 595 -11.21 12.92 -28.45
C VAL A 595 -12.65 13.29 -28.04
N LYS A 596 -12.83 13.92 -26.88
CA LYS A 596 -14.11 14.45 -26.37
C LYS A 596 -14.72 15.53 -27.27
N GLN A 597 -13.91 16.31 -27.98
CA GLN A 597 -14.36 17.46 -28.77
C GLN A 597 -15.06 17.05 -30.08
N GLY A 598 -15.01 15.77 -30.46
CA GLY A 598 -15.60 15.27 -31.70
C GLY A 598 -14.70 15.56 -32.91
N GLY A 599 -15.29 15.97 -34.04
CA GLY A 599 -14.56 16.20 -35.29
C GLY A 599 -14.08 14.93 -35.99
N THR A 600 -13.29 15.11 -37.05
CA THR A 600 -12.66 14.02 -37.83
C THR A 600 -11.41 13.49 -37.13
N ALA A 601 -10.87 12.34 -37.59
CA ALA A 601 -9.70 11.72 -36.97
C ALA A 601 -8.50 12.69 -36.79
N PRO A 602 -8.10 13.50 -37.80
CA PRO A 602 -7.00 14.46 -37.63
C PRO A 602 -7.25 15.56 -36.59
N MET A 603 -8.51 15.92 -36.31
CA MET A 603 -8.86 16.90 -35.26
C MET A 603 -8.69 16.35 -33.84
N GLN A 604 -8.61 15.02 -33.71
CA GLN A 604 -8.48 14.31 -32.43
C GLN A 604 -7.02 13.97 -32.10
N ARG A 605 -6.07 14.37 -32.96
CA ARG A 605 -4.63 14.22 -32.75
C ARG A 605 -4.12 15.14 -31.65
N MET A 606 -3.07 14.69 -30.99
CA MET A 606 -2.33 15.41 -29.96
C MET A 606 -0.83 15.21 -30.21
N THR A 607 -0.01 16.24 -30.06
CA THR A 607 1.45 16.08 -30.23
C THR A 607 2.07 15.43 -29.00
N ARG A 608 3.29 14.86 -29.13
CA ARG A 608 3.99 14.27 -27.98
C ARG A 608 4.17 15.29 -26.85
N ASN A 609 4.51 16.54 -27.18
CA ASN A 609 4.68 17.61 -26.21
C ASN A 609 3.36 18.02 -25.53
N GLU A 610 2.25 18.11 -26.28
CA GLU A 610 0.92 18.32 -25.71
C GLU A 610 0.53 17.18 -24.74
N LEU A 611 0.70 15.93 -25.17
CA LEU A 611 0.36 14.73 -24.38
C LEU A 611 1.16 14.67 -23.08
N LEU A 612 2.48 14.93 -23.15
CA LEU A 612 3.33 15.01 -21.97
C LEU A 612 2.86 16.11 -21.00
N SER A 613 2.44 17.27 -21.51
CA SER A 613 1.97 18.40 -20.69
C SER A 613 0.66 18.11 -19.95
N GLU A 614 -0.28 17.38 -20.58
CA GLU A 614 -1.52 16.97 -19.94
C GLU A 614 -1.31 15.75 -19.02
N CYS A 615 -0.41 14.83 -19.35
CA CYS A 615 0.03 13.75 -18.45
C CYS A 615 0.71 14.31 -17.19
N LEU A 616 1.55 15.36 -17.33
CA LEU A 616 2.14 16.11 -16.22
C LEU A 616 1.06 16.73 -15.32
N PHE A 617 0.03 17.33 -15.92
CA PHE A 617 -1.09 17.91 -15.16
C PHE A 617 -1.86 16.83 -14.39
N ILE A 618 -2.38 15.79 -15.06
CA ILE A 618 -3.27 14.82 -14.41
C ILE A 618 -2.54 13.91 -13.40
N SER A 619 -1.26 13.57 -13.64
CA SER A 619 -0.43 12.87 -12.64
C SER A 619 -0.09 13.76 -11.44
N SER A 620 0.07 15.07 -11.64
CA SER A 620 0.21 16.05 -10.55
C SER A 620 -1.08 16.19 -9.74
N VAL A 621 -2.26 16.14 -10.37
CA VAL A 621 -3.56 16.14 -9.68
C VAL A 621 -3.74 14.86 -8.87
N LEU A 622 -3.59 13.68 -9.48
CA LEU A 622 -3.86 12.39 -8.85
C LEU A 622 -2.68 11.80 -8.05
N ARG A 623 -1.65 12.61 -7.74
CA ARG A 623 -0.42 12.20 -7.04
C ARG A 623 -0.65 11.42 -5.73
N ASN A 624 -1.73 11.74 -5.01
CA ASN A 624 -2.05 11.14 -3.71
C ASN A 624 -3.05 9.98 -3.80
N GLU A 625 -3.47 9.58 -5.00
CA GLU A 625 -4.37 8.45 -5.24
C GLU A 625 -3.66 7.19 -5.76
N PHE A 626 -2.42 7.30 -6.25
CA PHE A 626 -1.68 6.22 -6.91
C PHE A 626 -0.19 6.26 -6.56
N VAL A 627 0.46 5.10 -6.59
CA VAL A 627 1.91 4.97 -6.40
C VAL A 627 2.56 5.01 -7.77
N PHE A 628 3.35 6.06 -8.02
CA PHE A 628 4.08 6.23 -9.28
C PHE A 628 5.47 5.58 -9.20
N GLY A 629 5.99 5.13 -10.35
CA GLY A 629 7.32 4.53 -10.44
C GLY A 629 8.46 5.53 -10.21
N VAL A 630 9.70 5.02 -10.21
CA VAL A 630 10.92 5.82 -10.02
C VAL A 630 11.46 6.48 -11.30
N ASP A 631 10.95 6.08 -12.46
CA ASP A 631 11.33 6.62 -13.77
C ASP A 631 10.87 8.08 -13.95
N SER A 632 11.51 8.82 -14.87
CA SER A 632 10.97 10.12 -15.29
C SER A 632 9.62 9.96 -16.00
N LEU A 633 8.75 10.97 -15.89
CA LEU A 633 7.43 10.89 -16.52
C LEU A 633 7.53 10.84 -18.05
N GLU A 634 8.54 11.47 -18.65
CA GLU A 634 8.83 11.38 -20.09
C GLU A 634 9.03 9.92 -20.53
N ILE A 635 9.96 9.21 -19.89
CA ILE A 635 10.26 7.79 -20.16
C ILE A 635 9.02 6.91 -19.92
N ASN A 636 8.23 7.24 -18.87
CA ASN A 636 7.00 6.53 -18.56
C ASN A 636 5.92 6.73 -19.63
N VAL A 637 5.71 7.97 -20.08
CA VAL A 637 4.73 8.33 -21.14
C VAL A 637 5.14 7.71 -22.46
N ASP A 638 6.39 7.83 -22.90
CA ASP A 638 6.87 7.24 -24.16
C ASP A 638 6.64 5.73 -24.19
N ARG A 639 7.13 5.01 -23.17
CA ARG A 639 6.94 3.56 -22.99
C ARG A 639 5.46 3.16 -22.96
N THR A 640 4.60 4.01 -22.39
CA THR A 640 3.15 3.77 -22.34
C THR A 640 2.52 3.90 -23.73
N VAL A 641 2.85 4.94 -24.49
CA VAL A 641 2.31 5.10 -25.85
C VAL A 641 2.87 4.02 -26.78
N ASP A 642 4.15 3.63 -26.65
CA ASP A 642 4.71 2.48 -27.38
C ASP A 642 3.95 1.18 -27.07
N GLY A 643 3.68 0.91 -25.80
CA GLY A 643 2.87 -0.24 -25.38
C GLY A 643 1.43 -0.20 -25.94
N MET A 644 0.76 0.95 -25.84
CA MET A 644 -0.60 1.14 -26.37
C MET A 644 -0.65 1.11 -27.92
N THR A 645 0.44 1.44 -28.61
CA THR A 645 0.57 1.25 -30.07
C THR A 645 0.84 -0.22 -30.42
N ALA A 646 1.67 -0.93 -29.66
CA ALA A 646 1.87 -2.38 -29.84
C ALA A 646 0.60 -3.20 -29.57
N ASP A 647 -0.20 -2.82 -28.58
CA ASP A 647 -1.54 -3.40 -28.33
C ASP A 647 -2.59 -2.95 -29.37
N GLY A 648 -2.25 -2.03 -30.28
CA GLY A 648 -3.08 -1.59 -31.41
C GLY A 648 -4.16 -0.55 -31.06
N ILE A 649 -4.04 0.13 -29.93
CA ILE A 649 -5.02 1.08 -29.38
C ILE A 649 -4.71 2.52 -29.85
N LEU A 650 -3.41 2.88 -29.92
CA LEU A 650 -2.93 4.17 -30.38
C LEU A 650 -2.08 4.07 -31.65
N GLU A 651 -2.03 5.13 -32.43
CA GLU A 651 -1.25 5.24 -33.67
C GLU A 651 -0.32 6.46 -33.58
N LYS A 652 0.95 6.30 -34.00
CA LYS A 652 1.99 7.34 -33.98
C LYS A 652 2.33 7.78 -35.40
N HIS A 653 2.18 9.07 -35.69
CA HIS A 653 2.53 9.71 -36.96
C HIS A 653 3.74 10.64 -36.73
N SER A 654 4.95 10.12 -37.00
CA SER A 654 6.23 10.81 -36.77
C SER A 654 6.57 11.87 -37.83
N ASP A 655 5.89 11.82 -38.96
CA ASP A 655 5.94 12.76 -40.09
C ASP A 655 5.12 14.05 -39.84
N ILE A 656 4.15 14.00 -38.91
CA ILE A 656 3.22 15.09 -38.63
C ILE A 656 3.70 15.86 -37.40
N LYS A 657 4.14 17.10 -37.60
CA LYS A 657 4.83 17.94 -36.61
C LYS A 657 6.05 17.25 -35.97
N PRO A 658 7.07 16.85 -36.77
CA PRO A 658 8.28 16.23 -36.24
C PRO A 658 8.99 17.11 -35.18
N GLU A 659 8.89 18.43 -35.30
CA GLU A 659 9.42 19.41 -34.35
C GLU A 659 8.75 19.38 -32.95
N GLU A 660 7.52 18.86 -32.84
CA GLU A 660 6.84 18.62 -31.56
C GLU A 660 6.95 17.15 -31.08
N GLY A 661 7.80 16.34 -31.73
CA GLY A 661 7.98 14.93 -31.43
C GLY A 661 6.95 14.01 -32.07
N GLY A 662 6.29 14.47 -33.15
CA GLY A 662 5.23 13.72 -33.85
C GLY A 662 3.85 13.87 -33.21
N SER A 663 2.83 13.31 -33.87
CA SER A 663 1.44 13.30 -33.40
C SER A 663 0.92 11.89 -33.10
N ILE A 664 -0.02 11.81 -32.17
CA ILE A 664 -0.58 10.58 -31.60
C ILE A 664 -2.11 10.65 -31.69
N GLU A 665 -2.75 9.54 -32.05
CA GLU A 665 -4.21 9.41 -32.05
C GLU A 665 -4.71 7.99 -31.71
N LEU A 666 -6.02 7.83 -31.65
CA LEU A 666 -6.67 6.51 -31.65
C LEU A 666 -6.49 5.82 -33.01
N SER A 667 -6.11 4.54 -32.99
CA SER A 667 -5.94 3.75 -34.21
C SER A 667 -7.25 3.54 -34.98
N ALA A 668 -7.17 3.24 -36.27
CA ALA A 668 -8.35 2.87 -37.07
C ALA A 668 -9.13 1.70 -36.45
N LYS A 669 -8.43 0.62 -36.09
CA LYS A 669 -8.98 -0.59 -35.46
C LYS A 669 -9.74 -0.29 -34.15
N GLU A 670 -9.20 0.59 -33.32
CA GLU A 670 -9.86 0.96 -32.05
C GLU A 670 -11.11 1.83 -32.29
N ARG A 671 -11.12 2.64 -33.35
CA ARG A 671 -12.33 3.39 -33.77
C ARG A 671 -13.42 2.46 -34.33
N GLU A 672 -13.04 1.47 -35.13
CA GLU A 672 -13.94 0.44 -35.69
C GLU A 672 -14.59 -0.40 -34.57
N ASN A 673 -13.80 -0.84 -33.58
CA ASN A 673 -14.28 -1.54 -32.38
C ASN A 673 -14.94 -0.60 -31.34
N GLY A 674 -15.48 0.55 -31.76
CA GLY A 674 -16.22 1.47 -30.89
C GLY A 674 -15.43 2.14 -29.75
N ARG A 675 -14.11 1.92 -29.67
CA ARG A 675 -13.14 2.35 -28.64
C ARG A 675 -13.17 1.58 -27.30
N GLU A 676 -13.66 0.35 -27.28
CA GLU A 676 -13.84 -0.45 -26.06
C GLU A 676 -12.61 -0.58 -25.13
N ASN A 677 -11.42 -0.76 -25.70
CA ASN A 677 -10.19 -0.96 -24.93
C ASN A 677 -9.68 0.39 -24.37
N TYR A 678 -9.77 1.43 -25.19
CA TYR A 678 -9.47 2.81 -24.81
C TYR A 678 -10.42 3.34 -23.72
N ASP A 679 -11.73 3.13 -23.86
CA ASP A 679 -12.72 3.47 -22.84
C ASP A 679 -12.53 2.67 -21.56
N SER A 680 -12.06 1.41 -21.62
CA SER A 680 -11.78 0.60 -20.42
C SER A 680 -10.78 1.29 -19.49
N PHE A 681 -9.71 1.89 -20.02
CA PHE A 681 -8.77 2.71 -19.24
C PHE A 681 -9.42 3.98 -18.68
N LEU A 682 -10.30 4.63 -19.43
CA LEU A 682 -11.03 5.80 -18.96
C LEU A 682 -12.00 5.46 -17.81
N PHE A 683 -12.67 4.31 -17.86
CA PHE A 683 -13.55 3.83 -16.78
C PHE A 683 -12.81 3.47 -15.49
N LEU A 684 -11.53 3.10 -15.56
CA LEU A 684 -10.70 2.92 -14.36
C LEU A 684 -10.48 4.25 -13.63
N ILE A 685 -10.14 5.32 -14.36
CA ILE A 685 -9.61 6.56 -13.78
C ILE A 685 -10.67 7.66 -13.56
N TRP A 686 -11.70 7.74 -14.40
CA TRP A 686 -12.69 8.83 -14.35
C TRP A 686 -13.35 9.06 -12.98
N PRO A 687 -13.70 8.05 -12.16
CA PRO A 687 -14.30 8.30 -10.84
C PRO A 687 -13.37 9.11 -9.91
N PHE A 688 -12.05 8.94 -10.03
CA PHE A 688 -11.08 9.72 -9.27
C PHE A 688 -10.96 11.16 -9.81
N ILE A 689 -11.00 11.33 -11.13
CA ILE A 689 -10.98 12.65 -11.80
C ILE A 689 -12.23 13.45 -11.43
N GLU A 690 -13.42 12.84 -11.49
CA GLU A 690 -14.68 13.45 -11.06
C GLU A 690 -14.69 13.78 -9.56
N GLY A 691 -14.12 12.94 -8.70
CA GLY A 691 -14.00 13.21 -7.26
C GLY A 691 -13.06 14.38 -6.95
N TYR A 692 -11.93 14.48 -7.65
CA TYR A 692 -11.02 15.62 -7.54
C TYR A 692 -11.63 16.92 -8.10
N TRP A 693 -12.42 16.83 -9.18
CA TRP A 693 -13.19 17.95 -9.72
C TRP A 693 -14.27 18.41 -8.74
N LEU A 694 -15.01 17.50 -8.12
CA LEU A 694 -16.00 17.79 -7.08
C LEU A 694 -15.36 18.50 -5.87
N ALA A 695 -14.21 18.00 -5.40
CA ALA A 695 -13.45 18.65 -4.33
C ALA A 695 -13.02 20.08 -4.73
N ALA A 696 -12.54 20.29 -5.96
CA ALA A 696 -12.12 21.61 -6.45
C ALA A 696 -13.30 22.59 -6.55
N VAL A 697 -14.43 22.14 -7.12
CA VAL A 697 -15.70 22.88 -7.19
C VAL A 697 -16.19 23.27 -5.80
N SER A 698 -16.10 22.39 -4.81
CA SER A 698 -16.58 22.67 -3.45
C SER A 698 -15.85 23.85 -2.77
N LEU A 699 -14.62 24.16 -3.19
CA LEU A 699 -13.87 25.32 -2.66
C LEU A 699 -14.56 26.65 -2.97
N LEU A 700 -15.43 26.69 -4.00
CA LEU A 700 -16.25 27.87 -4.29
C LEU A 700 -17.25 28.18 -3.17
N SER A 701 -17.67 27.19 -2.38
CA SER A 701 -18.50 27.40 -1.17
C SER A 701 -17.74 28.01 0.00
N LEU A 702 -16.41 28.11 -0.05
CA LEU A 702 -15.60 28.85 0.96
C LEU A 702 -15.62 30.37 0.74
N ILE A 703 -16.26 30.84 -0.34
CA ILE A 703 -16.30 32.23 -0.78
C ILE A 703 -17.68 32.81 -0.42
N PRO A 704 -17.78 33.76 0.54
CA PRO A 704 -19.05 34.39 0.89
C PRO A 704 -19.71 35.10 -0.29
N GLN A 705 -21.04 35.08 -0.33
CA GLN A 705 -21.81 35.84 -1.33
C GLN A 705 -21.46 37.34 -1.25
N GLY A 706 -21.25 37.99 -2.40
CA GLY A 706 -20.80 39.38 -2.48
C GLY A 706 -19.26 39.58 -2.44
N SER A 707 -18.45 38.53 -2.28
CA SER A 707 -16.98 38.65 -2.33
C SER A 707 -16.43 39.11 -3.68
N GLU A 708 -17.22 39.00 -4.77
CA GLU A 708 -16.87 39.52 -6.09
C GLU A 708 -16.87 41.07 -6.14
N THR A 709 -17.68 41.73 -5.30
CA THR A 709 -17.73 43.21 -5.21
C THR A 709 -17.02 43.77 -3.98
N GLN A 710 -16.88 43.00 -2.90
CA GLN A 710 -16.13 43.42 -1.69
C GLN A 710 -14.66 43.02 -1.70
N GLY A 711 -14.28 42.06 -2.55
CA GLY A 711 -12.92 41.51 -2.64
C GLY A 711 -12.57 40.52 -1.52
N TYR A 712 -11.31 40.07 -1.53
CA TYR A 712 -10.74 39.28 -0.44
C TYR A 712 -10.71 40.12 0.87
N PRO A 713 -11.15 39.57 2.02
CA PRO A 713 -11.28 40.36 3.24
C PRO A 713 -9.93 40.92 3.71
N THR A 714 -9.90 42.20 4.12
CA THR A 714 -8.65 42.94 4.38
C THR A 714 -8.22 42.99 5.85
N LYS A 715 -9.05 42.52 6.78
CA LYS A 715 -8.77 42.52 8.23
C LYS A 715 -8.62 41.11 8.81
N LYS A 716 -9.61 40.24 8.60
CA LYS A 716 -9.65 38.87 9.13
C LYS A 716 -9.95 37.84 8.04
N LEU A 717 -9.33 36.67 8.13
CA LEU A 717 -9.63 35.49 7.31
C LEU A 717 -10.62 34.57 8.06
N PRO A 718 -11.79 34.22 7.49
CA PRO A 718 -12.65 33.19 8.05
C PRO A 718 -12.04 31.78 7.93
N TRP A 719 -12.18 30.98 8.98
CA TRP A 719 -11.80 29.56 9.01
C TRP A 719 -13.01 28.68 9.28
N PHE A 720 -13.11 27.57 8.55
CA PHE A 720 -14.26 26.67 8.55
C PHE A 720 -13.89 25.29 9.11
N ALA A 721 -14.83 24.57 9.71
CA ALA A 721 -14.60 23.21 10.23
C ALA A 721 -14.34 22.22 9.08
N ALA A 722 -13.11 21.69 8.99
CA ALA A 722 -12.71 20.91 7.82
C ALA A 722 -13.55 19.63 7.63
N LYS A 723 -13.92 18.96 8.72
CA LYS A 723 -14.78 17.77 8.69
C LYS A 723 -16.22 18.04 8.25
N ASP A 724 -16.74 19.23 8.52
CA ASP A 724 -18.12 19.57 8.17
C ASP A 724 -18.20 20.08 6.73
N PHE A 725 -17.15 20.73 6.25
CA PHE A 725 -16.92 21.01 4.84
C PHE A 725 -16.73 19.72 4.00
N GLU A 726 -15.97 18.72 4.49
CA GLU A 726 -15.85 17.39 3.85
C GLU A 726 -17.22 16.69 3.75
N LYS A 727 -18.04 16.70 4.81
CA LYS A 727 -19.43 16.19 4.76
C LYS A 727 -20.29 16.95 3.75
N HIS A 728 -20.20 18.29 3.72
CA HIS A 728 -20.98 19.09 2.79
C HIS A 728 -20.58 18.80 1.34
N THR A 729 -19.29 18.69 1.05
CA THR A 729 -18.77 18.33 -0.28
C THR A 729 -19.37 17.01 -0.77
N GLN A 730 -19.47 16.02 0.12
CA GLN A 730 -20.14 14.76 -0.21
C GLN A 730 -21.66 14.92 -0.42
N LEU A 731 -22.34 15.81 0.31
CA LEU A 731 -23.76 16.11 0.10
C LEU A 731 -24.01 16.83 -1.24
N LEU A 732 -23.16 17.81 -1.59
CA LEU A 732 -23.13 18.44 -2.92
C LEU A 732 -22.94 17.39 -4.01
N GLY A 733 -21.98 16.48 -3.82
CA GLY A 733 -21.76 15.35 -4.73
C GLY A 733 -22.97 14.43 -4.88
N LYS A 734 -23.68 14.11 -3.78
CA LYS A 734 -24.92 13.32 -3.81
C LYS A 734 -26.00 14.01 -4.67
N THR A 735 -26.15 15.33 -4.55
CA THR A 735 -27.06 16.13 -5.38
C THR A 735 -26.65 16.12 -6.86
N LEU A 736 -25.37 16.37 -7.17
CA LEU A 736 -24.86 16.42 -8.53
C LEU A 736 -24.95 15.06 -9.24
N TYR A 737 -24.67 13.96 -8.54
CA TYR A 737 -24.87 12.60 -9.06
C TYR A 737 -26.37 12.32 -9.33
N ALA A 738 -27.25 12.63 -8.39
CA ALA A 738 -28.70 12.44 -8.55
C ALA A 738 -29.32 13.24 -9.72
N GLN A 739 -28.65 14.31 -10.17
CA GLN A 739 -29.06 15.13 -11.31
C GLN A 739 -28.40 14.72 -12.64
N GLY A 740 -27.39 13.86 -12.62
CA GLY A 740 -26.60 13.47 -13.80
C GLY A 740 -25.47 14.44 -14.15
N GLU A 741 -25.04 15.29 -13.21
CA GLU A 741 -23.87 16.18 -13.36
C GLU A 741 -22.55 15.51 -12.93
N LEU A 742 -22.62 14.39 -12.19
CA LEU A 742 -21.54 13.43 -11.98
C LEU A 742 -21.94 12.09 -12.58
N SER A 743 -20.99 11.39 -13.21
CA SER A 743 -21.22 10.11 -13.88
C SER A 743 -21.11 8.92 -12.92
N TYR A 744 -20.28 9.02 -11.89
CA TYR A 744 -19.93 7.91 -11.00
C TYR A 744 -20.29 8.22 -9.55
N LEU A 745 -20.88 7.25 -8.84
CA LEU A 745 -21.17 7.37 -7.41
C LEU A 745 -19.89 7.24 -6.58
N GLU A 746 -18.86 6.58 -7.12
CA GLU A 746 -17.55 6.48 -6.45
C GLU A 746 -16.85 7.85 -6.35
N SER A 747 -17.21 8.84 -7.17
CA SER A 747 -16.68 10.20 -7.13
C SER A 747 -16.95 10.92 -5.79
N ILE A 748 -17.98 10.51 -5.04
CA ILE A 748 -18.35 11.10 -3.74
C ILE A 748 -17.70 10.38 -2.54
N ASN A 749 -16.77 9.47 -2.79
CA ASN A 749 -16.07 8.68 -1.78
C ASN A 749 -15.27 9.57 -0.82
N ALA A 750 -15.58 9.50 0.48
CA ALA A 750 -14.97 10.33 1.51
C ALA A 750 -13.43 10.19 1.61
N ALA A 751 -12.88 9.02 1.27
CA ALA A 751 -11.43 8.84 1.24
C ALA A 751 -10.80 9.67 0.11
N THR A 752 -11.32 9.53 -1.11
CA THR A 752 -10.81 10.28 -2.28
C THR A 752 -11.02 11.79 -2.15
N LEU A 753 -12.13 12.24 -1.55
CA LEU A 753 -12.33 13.66 -1.24
C LEU A 753 -11.28 14.19 -0.23
N SER A 754 -10.95 13.43 0.83
CA SER A 754 -9.95 13.87 1.81
C SER A 754 -8.51 13.84 1.24
N GLN A 755 -8.22 12.88 0.34
CA GLN A 755 -6.98 12.86 -0.45
C GLN A 755 -6.88 14.06 -1.41
N ALA A 756 -7.99 14.41 -2.08
CA ALA A 756 -8.07 15.59 -2.94
C ALA A 756 -7.83 16.89 -2.16
N PHE A 757 -8.46 17.08 -1.00
CA PHE A 757 -8.21 18.27 -0.17
C PHE A 757 -6.79 18.33 0.38
N THR A 758 -6.20 17.18 0.73
CA THR A 758 -4.78 17.12 1.14
C THR A 758 -3.85 17.47 -0.02
N ARG A 759 -4.20 17.09 -1.26
CA ARG A 759 -3.45 17.49 -2.45
C ARG A 759 -3.63 18.97 -2.79
N MET A 760 -4.80 19.55 -2.55
CA MET A 760 -5.06 20.99 -2.72
C MET A 760 -4.36 21.85 -1.66
N GLU A 761 -4.17 21.31 -0.46
CA GLU A 761 -3.28 21.86 0.57
C GLU A 761 -1.80 21.83 0.13
N GLU A 762 -1.30 20.72 -0.43
CA GLU A 762 0.04 20.65 -1.03
C GLU A 762 0.25 21.59 -2.23
N MET A 763 -0.82 21.89 -2.99
CA MET A 763 -0.78 22.85 -4.10
C MET A 763 -0.97 24.31 -3.65
N GLY A 764 -1.06 24.57 -2.34
CA GLY A 764 -1.21 25.91 -1.77
C GLY A 764 -2.58 26.55 -2.00
N MET A 765 -3.59 25.79 -2.46
CA MET A 765 -4.96 26.28 -2.61
C MET A 765 -5.66 26.42 -1.25
N ILE A 766 -5.37 25.50 -0.34
CA ILE A 766 -6.03 25.39 0.97
C ILE A 766 -5.01 25.64 2.07
N LEU A 767 -5.36 26.52 3.01
CA LEU A 767 -4.67 26.65 4.29
C LEU A 767 -5.39 25.79 5.33
N ARG A 768 -4.66 24.96 6.09
CA ARG A 768 -5.19 24.29 7.30
C ARG A 768 -4.46 24.75 8.57
N LYS A 769 -5.14 24.66 9.72
CA LYS A 769 -4.57 24.74 11.06
C LYS A 769 -5.45 24.00 12.09
N LYS A 770 -5.01 23.94 13.34
CA LYS A 770 -5.86 23.55 14.48
C LYS A 770 -6.50 24.81 15.08
N SER A 771 -7.76 24.74 15.49
CA SER A 771 -8.45 25.84 16.18
C SER A 771 -7.90 26.05 17.59
N SER A 772 -8.02 27.28 18.09
CA SER A 772 -7.39 27.76 19.33
C SER A 772 -8.09 27.32 20.63
N HIS A 773 -9.04 26.37 20.57
CA HIS A 773 -9.85 25.93 21.70
C HIS A 773 -9.22 24.75 22.47
N GLN A 774 -9.68 24.53 23.72
CA GLN A 774 -9.25 23.41 24.59
C GLN A 774 -9.36 22.01 23.92
N LYS A 775 -10.31 21.84 22.99
CA LYS A 775 -10.39 20.67 22.10
C LYS A 775 -10.11 21.15 20.67
N PRO A 776 -8.86 21.15 20.20
CA PRO A 776 -8.49 21.72 18.90
C PRO A 776 -9.09 20.91 17.74
N VAL A 777 -9.89 21.57 16.90
CA VAL A 777 -10.54 21.00 15.72
C VAL A 777 -9.71 21.38 14.48
N PRO A 778 -9.52 20.50 13.48
CA PRO A 778 -8.93 20.88 12.20
C PRO A 778 -9.84 21.87 11.47
N ILE A 779 -9.31 23.05 11.17
CA ILE A 779 -10.01 24.14 10.46
C ILE A 779 -9.24 24.54 9.21
N MET A 780 -9.96 24.99 8.18
CA MET A 780 -9.41 25.30 6.86
C MET A 780 -9.94 26.62 6.31
N ALA A 781 -9.18 27.22 5.38
CA ALA A 781 -9.54 28.43 4.65
C ALA A 781 -8.96 28.39 3.22
N LEU A 782 -9.57 29.12 2.29
CA LEU A 782 -9.05 29.29 0.93
C LEU A 782 -7.86 30.26 0.94
N HIS A 783 -6.79 29.95 0.21
CA HIS A 783 -5.61 30.82 0.11
C HIS A 783 -5.89 32.06 -0.77
N PRO A 784 -5.46 33.28 -0.39
CA PRO A 784 -5.75 34.53 -1.11
C PRO A 784 -5.53 34.46 -2.63
N ASN A 785 -4.38 33.93 -3.07
CA ASN A 785 -4.05 33.73 -4.49
C ASN A 785 -5.10 32.97 -5.33
N PHE A 786 -6.03 32.23 -4.72
CA PHE A 786 -7.09 31.46 -5.38
C PHE A 786 -8.50 32.08 -5.18
N TRP A 787 -8.58 33.29 -4.62
CA TRP A 787 -9.81 34.05 -4.50
C TRP A 787 -10.16 34.74 -5.83
N PRO A 788 -11.41 34.69 -6.33
CA PRO A 788 -11.78 35.23 -7.64
C PRO A 788 -11.46 36.72 -7.84
N SER A 789 -11.53 37.52 -6.76
CA SER A 789 -11.19 38.95 -6.81
C SER A 789 -9.68 39.23 -6.87
N GLN A 790 -8.83 38.20 -6.88
CA GLN A 790 -7.37 38.32 -6.98
C GLN A 790 -6.83 37.58 -8.21
N THR A 791 -7.33 36.37 -8.51
CA THR A 791 -6.98 35.65 -9.74
C THR A 791 -8.10 34.73 -10.22
N SER A 792 -8.06 34.36 -11.49
CA SER A 792 -8.86 33.30 -12.10
C SER A 792 -8.34 31.87 -11.80
N LYS A 793 -7.22 31.70 -11.09
CA LYS A 793 -6.49 30.41 -10.98
C LYS A 793 -7.33 29.25 -10.46
N LEU A 794 -8.34 29.51 -9.63
CA LEU A 794 -9.25 28.47 -9.15
C LEU A 794 -10.24 28.02 -10.24
N THR A 795 -10.85 28.95 -10.98
CA THR A 795 -11.71 28.60 -12.12
C THR A 795 -10.91 27.93 -13.22
N ASP A 796 -9.75 28.49 -13.61
CA ASP A 796 -8.90 27.96 -14.67
C ASP A 796 -8.46 26.50 -14.38
N TYR A 797 -8.18 26.20 -13.11
CA TYR A 797 -7.86 24.85 -12.65
C TYR A 797 -9.06 23.90 -12.72
N ILE A 798 -10.25 24.33 -12.26
CA ILE A 798 -11.47 23.51 -12.32
C ILE A 798 -11.89 23.26 -13.77
N ASP A 799 -11.83 24.28 -14.62
CA ASP A 799 -12.24 24.22 -16.01
C ASP A 799 -11.24 23.41 -16.86
N ARG A 800 -9.91 23.48 -16.61
CA ARG A 800 -8.93 22.52 -17.20
C ARG A 800 -9.20 21.09 -16.72
N LEU A 801 -9.42 20.87 -15.42
CA LEU A 801 -9.73 19.54 -14.88
C LEU A 801 -11.06 18.98 -15.43
N SER A 802 -12.00 19.84 -15.82
CA SER A 802 -13.26 19.45 -16.46
C SER A 802 -13.08 18.77 -17.82
N GLN A 803 -11.96 19.03 -18.52
CA GLN A 803 -11.70 18.47 -19.85
C GLN A 803 -11.44 16.96 -19.77
N PHE A 804 -10.72 16.50 -18.74
CA PHE A 804 -10.35 15.10 -18.51
C PHE A 804 -11.52 14.20 -18.10
N ARG A 805 -12.58 14.76 -17.50
CA ARG A 805 -13.75 13.98 -17.06
C ARG A 805 -14.79 13.79 -18.16
N ARG A 806 -15.49 12.65 -18.09
CA ARG A 806 -16.73 12.40 -18.83
C ARG A 806 -17.73 13.54 -18.60
N GLU A 807 -18.43 13.91 -19.66
CA GLU A 807 -19.46 14.96 -19.61
C GLU A 807 -20.67 14.52 -18.79
N GLY A 808 -21.23 15.46 -18.03
CA GLY A 808 -22.54 15.31 -17.42
C GLY A 808 -23.66 15.40 -18.46
N LYS A 809 -24.89 15.52 -17.97
CA LYS A 809 -26.11 15.55 -18.81
C LYS A 809 -26.09 16.66 -19.87
N ASP A 810 -25.60 17.86 -19.52
CA ASP A 810 -25.63 19.03 -20.40
C ASP A 810 -24.27 19.25 -21.10
N ARG A 811 -24.05 18.53 -22.20
CA ARG A 811 -22.85 18.54 -23.06
C ARG A 811 -22.50 19.88 -23.75
N ARG A 812 -23.00 21.01 -23.26
CA ARG A 812 -22.80 22.36 -23.82
C ARG A 812 -22.31 23.39 -22.82
N GLU A 813 -22.30 23.11 -21.52
CA GLU A 813 -21.65 23.99 -20.53
C GLU A 813 -20.14 23.72 -20.54
N GLN A 814 -19.35 24.65 -21.10
CA GLN A 814 -17.89 24.51 -21.24
C GLN A 814 -17.08 24.83 -19.95
N ASN A 815 -17.76 25.26 -18.88
CA ASN A 815 -17.16 25.66 -17.60
C ASN A 815 -17.95 25.05 -16.43
N VAL A 816 -17.59 25.38 -15.18
CA VAL A 816 -18.46 25.17 -14.00
C VAL A 816 -19.86 25.75 -14.24
N GLY A 817 -20.81 24.84 -14.52
CA GLY A 817 -22.16 25.15 -15.00
C GLY A 817 -23.00 26.00 -14.04
N ALA A 818 -24.01 26.68 -14.58
CA ALA A 818 -24.82 27.64 -13.82
C ALA A 818 -25.53 26.97 -12.62
N LYS A 819 -25.97 25.72 -12.78
CA LYS A 819 -26.50 24.88 -11.69
C LYS A 819 -25.47 24.63 -10.60
N VAL A 820 -24.24 24.28 -10.98
CA VAL A 820 -23.16 23.92 -10.06
C VAL A 820 -22.78 25.14 -9.23
N ARG A 821 -22.62 26.31 -9.87
CA ARG A 821 -22.40 27.60 -9.18
C ARG A 821 -23.51 27.93 -8.17
N LYS A 822 -24.76 27.70 -8.56
CA LYS A 822 -25.95 27.88 -7.70
C LYS A 822 -25.93 26.96 -6.47
N TYR A 823 -25.53 25.69 -6.63
CA TYR A 823 -25.42 24.79 -5.48
C TYR A 823 -24.23 25.13 -4.57
N THR A 824 -23.09 25.55 -5.12
CA THR A 824 -21.97 26.01 -4.29
C THR A 824 -22.28 27.29 -3.52
N SER A 825 -23.11 28.20 -4.05
CA SER A 825 -23.49 29.43 -3.34
C SER A 825 -24.65 29.26 -2.34
N MET A 826 -25.44 28.18 -2.46
CA MET A 826 -26.53 27.85 -1.51
C MET A 826 -26.03 27.46 -0.11
N TYR A 827 -24.78 27.01 0.03
CA TYR A 827 -24.20 26.63 1.31
C TYR A 827 -22.99 27.51 1.64
N ILE A 828 -23.11 28.23 2.75
CA ILE A 828 -22.00 28.94 3.39
C ILE A 828 -21.63 28.14 4.64
N PRO A 829 -20.42 27.53 4.72
CA PRO A 829 -19.99 26.83 5.91
C PRO A 829 -19.86 27.80 7.09
N SER A 830 -20.16 27.33 8.30
CA SER A 830 -20.06 28.15 9.51
C SER A 830 -18.60 28.50 9.82
N VAL A 831 -18.35 29.79 10.06
CA VAL A 831 -17.04 30.29 10.49
C VAL A 831 -16.82 29.88 11.95
N VAL A 832 -15.72 29.17 12.20
CA VAL A 832 -15.30 28.66 13.51
C VAL A 832 -14.32 29.62 14.18
N GLU A 833 -13.43 30.23 13.41
CA GLU A 833 -12.41 31.15 13.90
C GLU A 833 -12.16 32.25 12.86
N GLU A 834 -11.86 33.47 13.29
CA GLU A 834 -11.41 34.56 12.42
C GLU A 834 -10.00 34.99 12.84
N SER A 835 -9.03 35.05 11.92
CA SER A 835 -7.64 35.42 12.26
C SER A 835 -7.13 36.64 11.49
N ASN A 836 -6.40 37.52 12.18
CA ASN A 836 -5.78 38.71 11.59
C ASN A 836 -4.72 38.34 10.54
N ILE A 837 -4.83 38.92 9.35
CA ILE A 837 -4.05 38.51 8.16
C ILE A 837 -2.55 38.79 8.33
N LYS A 838 -2.19 39.90 8.99
CA LYS A 838 -0.79 40.30 9.23
C LYS A 838 0.02 39.30 10.08
N GLN A 839 -0.60 38.36 10.79
CA GLN A 839 0.12 37.38 11.61
C GLN A 839 0.79 36.25 10.80
N ARG A 840 0.58 36.13 9.48
CA ARG A 840 1.19 35.06 8.65
C ARG A 840 2.11 35.50 7.52
N GLN A 841 2.23 36.78 7.19
CA GLN A 841 3.31 37.28 6.30
C GLN A 841 4.72 37.21 6.94
N ALA A 842 4.82 36.70 8.18
CA ALA A 842 6.07 36.37 8.88
C ALA A 842 6.14 34.87 9.27
N GLN A 843 5.35 34.00 8.62
CA GLN A 843 5.34 32.54 8.79
C GLN A 843 5.18 31.77 7.47
N MET A 844 5.25 32.48 6.34
CA MET A 844 5.52 31.94 5.01
C MET A 844 6.92 32.42 4.60
#